data_AF-A0AAV0RDB7-F1
#
_entry.id   AF-A0AAV0RDB7-F1
#
_cell.length_a   1.000
_cell.length_b   1.000
_cell.length_c   1.000
_cell.angle_alpha   90.00
_cell.angle_beta   90.00
_cell.angle_gamma   90.00
#
_symmetry.space_group_name_H-M   'P 1'
#
loop_
_entity.id
_entity.type
_entity.pdbx_description
1 polymer ?
#
loop_
_entity_poly.entity_id
_entity_poly.type
_entity_poly.pdbx_seq_one_letter_code
_entity_poly.pdbx_strand_id
1 'polypeptide(L)'
;MSRQSSSKPTVEGWTSGVINVCVNESVPTTIDTSVFWKLTRPENENDPTFIHYAPYYCVQLAAILLGIHLVSVILRPLHLPRFSIELLAGILIGQGLQTWTRVYVVPTSSLKVLDTLGHLSLIYYVFLVGLEIDLSTVRHIGREAVYTGLTGTILPLFVGFVEFFALAADPRHTNFFTPEFWENLAPVKLTGPVFWGVALTVTSFPDLARILSDIKLLHTDMGKLALSSSIISELTTWILLVVALTLNNGTLNPLYLLPTFAFFAASWFLVRPAVTRILRHADETDNELLLNFTIFGGILTSSVVTEACGANSMIGAFVFGLVIPRDDVSVKIMENMEDIVKGVFIPVYFLDNGVRTSWRIVIHPDFKTPVHTVVLLVVVAWSAKLVCTFVFSKLAGMTTGEAFTLGVLMNAKGLLALMIINNGRNNQGFNQMMFMVLILSMFMMSVTVMPLAKAATRSNRRSNQFNRRTVESTKLESELRILTCIHSTRNLSGMISLLEHCNANKHYPISVFAVHLVQLTDRRATAMLIVHDSNESQQHVLEGGSGQNPSRREEESKHITASFESLESRGTSVSAQSLTVVSPYATMHEDIGCVGEDKRVVLILMPFHRQADVYGKLQDGNLNWRTVNGNLMAATACSVGILVDRGLGSKDRTVQPRSSFAVIFVGGPDDREALAFGWRMAKSPNVNLTVLRLLPTDDIDRDGDGNGKEEGSVEGGKEGVEIEIRSRRHEKKLDDEYVNEFRFRTMHDESINYIEKQAKTEVEVITTIARTIPSRDLYILGQNENATPSIMSGLSEWVEHDELGVLGDTLLTSEFAERSSLLIIKQHYVPRARMRISNDDDNKVINRPPGLWQQP
;
A
#
# COMPACT_ATOMS: atom_id res chain seq x y z
N MET A 1 49.58 -17.09 -48.78
CA MET A 1 49.18 -15.84 -49.45
C MET A 1 48.03 -16.15 -50.41
N SER A 2 46.80 -15.97 -49.94
CA SER A 2 45.58 -15.99 -50.76
C SER A 2 44.74 -14.80 -50.33
N ARG A 3 44.47 -13.89 -51.28
CA ARG A 3 43.59 -12.73 -51.10
C ARG A 3 42.14 -13.22 -51.02
N GLN A 4 41.43 -12.92 -49.93
CA GLN A 4 39.97 -12.95 -49.87
C GLN A 4 39.47 -11.51 -49.82
N SER A 5 38.77 -11.12 -50.88
CA SER A 5 38.25 -9.78 -51.11
C SER A 5 36.99 -9.50 -50.28
N SER A 6 36.92 -8.28 -49.77
CA SER A 6 35.73 -7.63 -49.22
C SER A 6 34.54 -7.70 -50.18
N SER A 7 33.42 -8.27 -49.76
CA SER A 7 32.13 -8.12 -50.44
C SER A 7 31.38 -6.93 -49.84
N LYS A 8 31.53 -5.75 -50.46
CA LYS A 8 30.60 -4.61 -50.26
C LYS A 8 29.26 -4.95 -50.94
N PRO A 9 28.11 -4.49 -50.43
CA PRO A 9 26.87 -4.54 -51.18
C PRO A 9 27.00 -3.68 -52.45
N THR A 10 26.85 -4.30 -53.61
CA THR A 10 26.78 -3.61 -54.91
C THR A 10 25.32 -3.27 -55.22
N VAL A 11 25.05 -1.97 -55.40
CA VAL A 11 23.77 -1.48 -55.91
C VAL A 11 23.76 -1.69 -57.43
N GLU A 12 22.97 -2.65 -57.91
CA GLU A 12 22.72 -2.82 -59.33
C GLU A 12 21.54 -1.93 -59.75
N GLY A 13 21.84 -0.87 -60.50
CA GLY A 13 20.94 -0.23 -61.46
C GLY A 13 19.71 0.51 -60.92
N TRP A 14 19.66 1.83 -61.16
CA TRP A 14 18.48 2.65 -60.90
C TRP A 14 17.58 2.68 -62.14
N THR A 15 16.53 1.87 -62.14
CA THR A 15 15.42 2.00 -63.09
C THR A 15 14.11 1.79 -62.33
N SER A 16 13.20 2.78 -62.43
CA SER A 16 11.81 2.70 -61.93
C SER A 16 11.64 2.45 -60.42
N GLY A 17 12.24 3.29 -59.56
CA GLY A 17 11.79 3.48 -58.17
C GLY A 17 12.02 2.33 -57.18
N VAL A 18 12.71 1.26 -57.58
CA VAL A 18 12.98 0.09 -56.72
C VAL A 18 14.48 -0.02 -56.45
N ILE A 19 14.87 -0.25 -55.19
CA ILE A 19 16.23 -0.59 -54.79
C ILE A 19 16.25 -2.07 -54.39
N ASN A 20 17.01 -2.88 -55.13
CA ASN A 20 17.25 -4.28 -54.78
C ASN A 20 18.49 -4.38 -53.88
N VAL A 21 18.33 -4.94 -52.68
CA VAL A 21 19.44 -5.25 -51.78
C VAL A 21 19.45 -6.76 -51.52
N CYS A 22 20.50 -7.46 -51.94
CA CYS A 22 20.68 -8.88 -51.65
C CYS A 22 21.33 -9.05 -50.28
N VAL A 23 20.65 -9.75 -49.37
CA VAL A 23 21.25 -10.34 -48.17
C VAL A 23 21.11 -11.86 -48.31
N ASN A 24 22.25 -12.54 -48.49
CA ASN A 24 22.48 -13.98 -48.50
C ASN A 24 21.30 -14.89 -48.93
N GLU A 25 21.39 -15.38 -50.17
CA GLU A 25 20.64 -16.50 -50.79
C GLU A 25 19.39 -17.01 -50.03
N SER A 26 18.28 -16.28 -50.14
CA SER A 26 16.98 -16.79 -50.64
C SER A 26 15.91 -15.69 -50.54
N VAL A 27 15.42 -15.27 -51.71
CA VAL A 27 14.34 -14.31 -52.00
C VAL A 27 14.72 -12.82 -51.86
N PRO A 28 14.76 -12.05 -52.97
CA PRO A 28 14.94 -10.59 -52.91
C PRO A 28 13.69 -9.94 -52.32
N THR A 29 13.87 -9.11 -51.29
CA THR A 29 12.80 -8.27 -50.75
C THR A 29 12.91 -6.89 -51.39
N THR A 30 11.94 -6.53 -52.22
CA THR A 30 11.79 -5.19 -52.78
C THR A 30 11.09 -4.29 -51.77
N ILE A 31 11.67 -3.12 -51.49
CA ILE A 31 11.05 -2.08 -50.66
C ILE A 31 10.71 -0.92 -51.58
N ASP A 32 9.42 -0.70 -51.82
CA ASP A 32 8.88 0.48 -52.51
C ASP A 32 8.42 1.49 -51.45
N THR A 33 9.03 2.68 -51.43
CA THR A 33 8.87 3.68 -50.38
C THR A 33 7.72 4.66 -50.62
N SER A 34 6.83 4.41 -51.58
CA SER A 34 5.92 5.46 -52.07
C SER A 34 4.42 5.27 -51.86
N VAL A 35 3.88 4.13 -51.40
CA VAL A 35 2.41 3.94 -51.35
C VAL A 35 1.94 3.03 -50.20
N PHE A 36 1.39 3.62 -49.12
CA PHE A 36 0.83 2.89 -47.96
C PHE A 36 -0.62 2.39 -48.17
N TRP A 37 -1.21 2.57 -49.37
CA TRP A 37 -2.60 2.17 -49.68
C TRP A 37 -2.80 1.38 -50.98
N LYS A 38 -1.76 0.72 -51.50
CA LYS A 38 -1.93 -0.32 -52.51
C LYS A 38 -1.66 -1.67 -51.87
N LEU A 39 -2.73 -2.39 -51.53
CA LEU A 39 -2.71 -3.85 -51.64
C LEU A 39 -2.36 -4.18 -53.09
N THR A 40 -1.08 -4.34 -53.38
CA THR A 40 -0.63 -5.04 -54.59
C THR A 40 -1.16 -6.45 -54.48
N ARG A 41 -2.23 -6.74 -55.24
CA ARG A 41 -2.64 -8.08 -55.62
C ARG A 41 -1.38 -8.81 -56.15
N PRO A 42 -0.88 -9.86 -55.50
CA PRO A 42 0.09 -10.74 -56.11
C PRO A 42 -0.69 -11.80 -56.88
N GLU A 43 -0.32 -12.06 -58.13
CA GLU A 43 -0.88 -13.12 -58.99
C GLU A 43 -0.49 -14.55 -58.54
N ASN A 44 -0.31 -14.80 -57.24
CA ASN A 44 -0.08 -16.14 -56.71
C ASN A 44 -1.07 -16.43 -55.58
N GLU A 45 -1.87 -17.46 -55.81
CA GLU A 45 -3.06 -17.91 -55.05
C GLU A 45 -2.78 -18.47 -53.64
N ASN A 46 -1.66 -18.10 -52.99
CA ASN A 46 -1.18 -18.69 -51.73
C ASN A 46 -0.69 -17.63 -50.71
N ASP A 47 -1.39 -16.51 -50.53
CA ASP A 47 -1.13 -15.65 -49.38
C ASP A 47 -1.64 -16.36 -48.10
N PRO A 48 -0.77 -16.60 -47.09
CA PRO A 48 -1.18 -17.29 -45.87
C PRO A 48 -2.12 -16.38 -45.08
N THR A 49 -3.41 -16.72 -45.11
CA THR A 49 -4.45 -16.12 -44.26
C THR A 49 -4.09 -16.29 -42.78
N PHE A 50 -4.63 -15.45 -41.89
CA PHE A 50 -4.48 -15.54 -40.42
C PHE A 50 -4.62 -16.98 -39.89
N ILE A 51 -5.48 -17.77 -40.53
CA ILE A 51 -5.75 -19.19 -40.25
C ILE A 51 -4.47 -20.04 -40.30
N HIS A 52 -3.53 -19.76 -41.21
CA HIS A 52 -2.26 -20.48 -41.33
C HIS A 52 -1.30 -20.20 -40.16
N TYR A 53 -1.37 -19.01 -39.56
CA TYR A 53 -0.51 -18.61 -38.44
C TYR A 53 -1.16 -18.79 -37.06
N ALA A 54 -2.47 -19.04 -37.01
CA ALA A 54 -3.21 -19.31 -35.78
C ALA A 54 -2.57 -20.38 -34.86
N PRO A 55 -2.11 -21.55 -35.33
CA PRO A 55 -1.49 -22.54 -34.43
C PRO A 55 -0.19 -22.03 -33.81
N TYR A 56 0.63 -21.30 -34.56
CA TYR A 56 1.86 -20.69 -34.03
C TYR A 56 1.53 -19.66 -32.97
N TYR A 57 0.50 -18.84 -33.18
CA TYR A 57 0.04 -17.88 -32.20
C TYR A 57 -0.47 -18.56 -30.91
N CYS A 58 -1.24 -19.63 -31.01
CA CYS A 58 -1.70 -20.39 -29.84
C CYS A 58 -0.51 -20.96 -29.04
N VAL A 59 0.53 -21.47 -29.71
CA VAL A 59 1.76 -21.94 -29.06
C VAL A 59 2.51 -20.79 -28.39
N GLN A 60 2.62 -19.64 -29.06
CA GLN A 60 3.24 -18.43 -28.50
C GLN A 60 2.52 -17.95 -27.25
N LEU A 61 1.19 -17.90 -27.29
CA LEU A 61 0.34 -17.53 -26.16
C LEU A 61 0.52 -18.50 -24.99
N ALA A 62 0.45 -19.81 -25.25
CA ALA A 62 0.68 -20.83 -24.23
C ALA A 62 2.08 -20.72 -23.62
N ALA A 63 3.11 -20.49 -24.45
CA ALA A 63 4.49 -20.36 -23.99
C ALA A 63 4.68 -19.13 -23.09
N ILE A 64 4.15 -17.96 -23.47
CA ILE A 64 4.29 -16.75 -22.65
C ILE A 64 3.51 -16.86 -21.34
N LEU A 65 2.29 -17.42 -21.34
CA LEU A 65 1.53 -17.63 -20.11
C LEU A 65 2.25 -18.58 -19.16
N LEU A 66 2.76 -19.71 -19.66
CA LEU A 66 3.56 -20.65 -18.86
C LEU A 66 4.84 -19.99 -18.33
N GLY A 67 5.51 -19.18 -19.15
CA GLY A 67 6.70 -18.46 -18.72
C GLY A 67 6.42 -17.42 -17.63
N ILE A 68 5.34 -16.65 -17.75
CA ILE A 68 4.90 -15.70 -16.72
C ILE A 68 4.64 -16.44 -15.40
N HIS A 69 3.92 -17.57 -15.45
CA HIS A 69 3.67 -18.38 -14.26
C HIS A 69 4.97 -18.92 -13.65
N LEU A 70 5.88 -19.47 -14.46
CA LEU A 70 7.16 -20.00 -13.99
C LEU A 70 8.03 -18.91 -13.34
N VAL A 71 8.17 -17.76 -14.00
CA VAL A 71 8.94 -16.62 -13.48
C VAL A 71 8.28 -16.07 -12.20
N SER A 72 6.95 -16.01 -12.14
CA SER A 72 6.21 -15.59 -10.95
C SER A 72 6.45 -16.53 -9.76
N VAL A 73 6.46 -17.85 -9.98
CA VAL A 73 6.75 -18.83 -8.92
C VAL A 73 8.19 -18.69 -8.43
N ILE A 74 9.17 -18.54 -9.34
CA ILE A 74 10.59 -18.40 -9.00
C ILE A 74 10.85 -17.09 -8.24
N LEU A 75 10.23 -15.98 -8.66
CA LEU A 75 10.45 -14.65 -8.10
C LEU A 75 9.42 -14.26 -7.03
N ARG A 76 8.56 -15.19 -6.61
CA ARG A 76 7.62 -15.03 -5.49
C ARG A 76 8.26 -14.43 -4.22
N PRO A 77 9.47 -14.84 -3.77
CA PRO A 77 10.07 -14.23 -2.57
C PRO A 77 10.41 -12.74 -2.74
N LEU A 78 10.66 -12.28 -3.97
CA LEU A 78 11.02 -10.88 -4.25
C LEU A 78 9.81 -9.94 -4.30
N HIS A 79 8.58 -10.47 -4.33
CA HIS A 79 7.34 -9.69 -4.40
C HIS A 79 7.37 -8.65 -5.53
N LEU A 80 7.85 -9.02 -6.72
CA LEU A 80 7.98 -8.08 -7.84
C LEU A 80 6.61 -7.66 -8.38
N PRO A 81 6.46 -6.40 -8.88
CA PRO A 81 5.26 -5.98 -9.59
C PRO A 81 5.00 -6.86 -10.81
N ARG A 82 3.72 -7.12 -11.10
CA ARG A 82 3.28 -7.96 -12.23
C ARG A 82 3.92 -7.54 -13.56
N PHE A 83 3.94 -6.24 -13.84
CA PHE A 83 4.60 -5.66 -15.01
C PHE A 83 6.05 -6.17 -15.19
N SER A 84 6.83 -6.23 -14.11
CA SER A 84 8.24 -6.63 -14.16
C SER A 84 8.39 -8.12 -14.46
N ILE A 85 7.49 -8.94 -13.92
CA ILE A 85 7.45 -10.39 -14.17
C ILE A 85 7.11 -10.66 -15.65
N GLU A 86 6.12 -9.97 -16.19
CA GLU A 86 5.68 -10.13 -17.58
C GLU A 86 6.75 -9.68 -18.58
N LEU A 87 7.40 -8.54 -18.33
CA LEU A 87 8.53 -8.07 -19.13
C LEU A 87 9.71 -9.05 -19.10
N LEU A 88 10.07 -9.56 -17.92
CA LEU A 88 11.17 -10.51 -17.78
C LEU A 88 10.86 -11.83 -18.48
N ALA A 89 9.64 -12.37 -18.33
CA ALA A 89 9.19 -13.57 -19.02
C ALA A 89 9.24 -13.38 -20.54
N GLY A 90 8.78 -12.24 -21.05
CA GLY A 90 8.87 -11.87 -22.46
C GLY A 90 10.32 -11.89 -22.96
N ILE A 91 11.24 -11.23 -22.26
CA ILE A 91 12.67 -11.17 -22.64
C ILE A 91 13.30 -12.57 -22.62
N LEU A 92 13.01 -13.38 -21.59
CA LEU A 92 13.54 -14.74 -21.46
C LEU A 92 13.04 -15.68 -22.56
N ILE A 93 11.77 -15.60 -22.97
CA ILE A 93 11.25 -16.44 -24.05
C ILE A 93 11.69 -15.93 -25.41
N GLY A 94 11.60 -14.62 -25.63
CA GLY A 94 11.89 -14.00 -26.91
C GLY A 94 13.36 -14.14 -27.32
N GLN A 95 14.29 -14.07 -26.36
CA GLN A 95 15.73 -14.04 -26.64
C GLN A 95 16.55 -15.06 -25.81
N GLY A 96 15.97 -15.64 -24.75
CA GLY A 96 16.69 -16.34 -23.69
C GLY A 96 16.90 -17.85 -23.84
N LEU A 97 16.39 -18.53 -24.88
CA LEU A 97 16.60 -19.97 -25.05
C LEU A 97 16.97 -20.39 -26.48
N GLN A 98 18.24 -20.15 -26.83
CA GLN A 98 18.93 -20.84 -27.93
C GLN A 98 18.25 -20.74 -29.32
N THR A 99 18.84 -21.34 -30.34
CA THR A 99 18.30 -21.45 -31.69
C THR A 99 16.91 -22.12 -31.72
N TRP A 100 16.56 -22.88 -30.68
CA TRP A 100 15.32 -23.67 -30.58
C TRP A 100 14.06 -22.82 -30.43
N THR A 101 14.02 -21.83 -29.52
CA THR A 101 12.81 -20.99 -29.38
C THR A 101 12.57 -20.12 -30.61
N ARG A 102 13.63 -19.63 -31.26
CA ARG A 102 13.52 -18.85 -32.49
C ARG A 102 13.02 -19.66 -33.69
N VAL A 103 13.25 -20.97 -33.70
CA VAL A 103 12.80 -21.86 -34.79
C VAL A 103 11.39 -22.38 -34.55
N TYR A 104 11.05 -22.77 -33.32
CA TYR A 104 9.78 -23.47 -33.03
C TYR A 104 8.72 -22.62 -32.34
N VAL A 105 9.10 -21.64 -31.52
CA VAL A 105 8.15 -20.84 -30.72
C VAL A 105 7.88 -19.49 -31.38
N VAL A 106 8.91 -18.81 -31.88
CA VAL A 106 8.78 -17.50 -32.55
C VAL A 106 9.42 -17.51 -33.93
N PRO A 107 8.84 -18.22 -34.91
CA PRO A 107 9.32 -18.18 -36.28
C PRO A 107 9.18 -16.76 -36.86
N THR A 108 10.13 -16.35 -37.70
CA THR A 108 10.15 -14.99 -38.29
C THR A 108 8.88 -14.67 -39.09
N SER A 109 8.23 -15.69 -39.65
CA SER A 109 6.99 -15.55 -40.41
C SER A 109 5.76 -15.19 -39.56
N SER A 110 5.72 -15.57 -38.27
CA SER A 110 4.59 -15.24 -37.38
C SER A 110 4.76 -13.91 -36.65
N LEU A 111 5.93 -13.27 -36.74
CA LEU A 111 6.24 -12.00 -36.06
C LEU A 111 5.28 -10.87 -36.46
N LYS A 112 4.84 -10.81 -37.73
CA LYS A 112 3.90 -9.78 -38.18
C LYS A 112 2.52 -9.93 -37.51
N VAL A 113 2.06 -11.17 -37.30
CA VAL A 113 0.80 -11.45 -36.60
C VAL A 113 0.93 -11.17 -35.11
N LEU A 114 2.07 -11.52 -34.52
CA LEU A 114 2.38 -11.21 -33.13
C LEU A 114 2.41 -9.70 -32.88
N ASP A 115 3.01 -8.93 -33.79
CA ASP A 115 3.12 -7.48 -33.72
C ASP A 115 1.74 -6.80 -33.80
N THR A 116 0.89 -7.21 -34.75
CA THR A 116 -0.47 -6.65 -34.89
C THR A 116 -1.34 -6.95 -33.69
N LEU A 117 -1.29 -8.18 -33.17
CA LEU A 117 -2.02 -8.57 -31.95
C LEU A 117 -1.45 -7.89 -30.70
N GLY A 118 -0.14 -7.65 -30.64
CA GLY A 118 0.50 -6.87 -29.58
C GLY A 118 0.00 -5.42 -29.56
N HIS A 119 -0.09 -4.76 -30.71
CA HIS A 119 -0.66 -3.41 -30.82
C HIS A 119 -2.14 -3.37 -30.46
N LEU A 120 -2.92 -4.36 -30.91
CA LEU A 120 -4.33 -4.50 -30.53
C LEU A 120 -4.49 -4.64 -29.01
N SER A 121 -3.64 -5.46 -28.38
CA SER A 121 -3.61 -5.66 -26.93
C SER A 121 -3.35 -4.36 -26.18
N LEU A 122 -2.42 -3.55 -26.70
CA LEU A 122 -2.08 -2.25 -26.14
C LEU A 122 -3.23 -1.24 -26.26
N ILE A 123 -3.96 -1.22 -27.39
CA ILE A 123 -5.16 -0.39 -27.58
C ILE A 123 -6.20 -0.69 -26.48
N TYR A 124 -6.54 -1.96 -26.25
CA TYR A 124 -7.51 -2.34 -25.22
C TYR A 124 -7.03 -2.02 -23.81
N TYR A 125 -5.75 -2.23 -23.51
CA TYR A 125 -5.20 -1.89 -22.21
C TYR A 125 -5.21 -0.39 -21.96
N VAL A 126 -4.80 0.42 -22.94
CA VAL A 126 -4.78 1.88 -22.81
C VAL A 126 -6.19 2.44 -22.63
N PHE A 127 -7.20 1.82 -23.26
CA PHE A 127 -8.59 2.10 -22.96
C PHE A 127 -8.93 1.85 -21.48
N LEU A 128 -8.55 0.69 -20.92
CA LEU A 128 -8.78 0.39 -19.50
C LEU A 128 -8.09 1.40 -18.58
N VAL A 129 -6.86 1.82 -18.90
CA VAL A 129 -6.16 2.88 -18.15
C VAL A 129 -6.94 4.20 -18.21
N GLY A 130 -7.47 4.58 -19.37
CA GLY A 130 -8.32 5.76 -19.50
C GLY A 130 -9.61 5.66 -18.66
N LEU A 131 -10.23 4.48 -18.63
CA LEU A 131 -11.44 4.20 -17.83
C LEU A 131 -11.16 4.21 -16.31
N GLU A 132 -9.95 3.82 -15.91
CA GLU A 132 -9.53 3.76 -14.50
C GLU A 132 -9.26 5.16 -13.91
N ILE A 133 -8.93 6.15 -14.74
CA ILE A 133 -8.66 7.54 -14.32
C ILE A 133 -9.97 8.32 -14.17
N ASP A 134 -10.27 8.73 -12.95
CA ASP A 134 -11.42 9.60 -12.68
C ASP A 134 -11.06 11.08 -12.75
N LEU A 135 -11.49 11.76 -13.82
CA LEU A 135 -11.27 13.20 -14.00
C LEU A 135 -11.99 14.07 -12.97
N SER A 136 -13.05 13.57 -12.31
CA SER A 136 -13.73 14.31 -11.26
C SER A 136 -12.82 14.48 -10.04
N THR A 137 -12.10 13.42 -9.66
CA THR A 137 -11.13 13.45 -8.56
C THR A 137 -9.97 14.40 -8.82
N VAL A 138 -9.56 14.56 -10.10
CA VAL A 138 -8.48 15.47 -10.51
C VAL A 138 -8.77 16.93 -10.11
N ARG A 139 -10.05 17.33 -10.13
CA ARG A 139 -10.47 18.69 -9.73
C ARG A 139 -10.27 18.97 -8.24
N HIS A 140 -10.28 17.94 -7.41
CA HIS A 140 -10.15 18.03 -5.95
C HIS A 140 -8.73 17.73 -5.46
N ILE A 141 -7.76 17.53 -6.36
CA ILE A 141 -6.38 17.27 -5.98
C ILE A 141 -5.75 18.50 -5.28
N GLY A 142 -5.10 18.27 -4.14
CA GLY A 142 -4.38 19.30 -3.40
C GLY A 142 -3.19 19.87 -4.18
N ARG A 143 -2.86 21.14 -3.93
CA ARG A 143 -1.75 21.84 -4.62
C ARG A 143 -0.40 21.12 -4.48
N GLU A 144 -0.16 20.48 -3.33
CA GLU A 144 1.07 19.74 -3.07
C GLU A 144 1.27 18.58 -4.03
N ALA A 145 0.20 17.84 -4.36
CA ALA A 145 0.25 16.75 -5.33
C ALA A 145 0.49 17.24 -6.75
N VAL A 146 -0.11 18.38 -7.11
CA VAL A 146 0.14 19.03 -8.42
C VAL A 146 1.61 19.39 -8.58
N TYR A 147 2.19 20.07 -7.59
CA TYR A 147 3.60 20.47 -7.66
C TYR A 147 4.53 19.25 -7.61
N THR A 148 4.22 18.24 -6.80
CA THR A 148 5.00 17.00 -6.72
C THR A 148 4.98 16.25 -8.05
N GLY A 149 3.80 16.09 -8.67
CA GLY A 149 3.63 15.42 -9.97
C GLY A 149 4.32 16.16 -11.12
N LEU A 150 4.17 17.50 -11.20
CA LEU A 150 4.82 18.31 -12.23
C LEU A 150 6.34 18.34 -12.05
N THR A 151 6.84 18.58 -10.84
CA THR A 151 8.28 18.61 -10.56
C THR A 151 8.92 17.24 -10.80
N GLY A 152 8.24 16.17 -10.39
CA GLY A 152 8.62 14.78 -10.63
C GLY A 152 8.55 14.35 -12.10
N THR A 153 8.01 15.21 -12.99
CA THR A 153 7.96 14.98 -14.44
C THR A 153 8.92 15.91 -15.18
N ILE A 154 8.96 17.21 -14.88
CA ILE A 154 9.78 18.18 -15.61
C ILE A 154 11.27 18.03 -15.30
N LEU A 155 11.66 17.80 -14.05
CA LEU A 155 13.08 17.68 -13.70
C LEU A 155 13.71 16.41 -14.30
N PRO A 156 13.12 15.21 -14.20
CA PRO A 156 13.71 14.03 -14.84
C PRO A 156 13.68 14.12 -16.38
N LEU A 157 12.75 14.91 -16.97
CA LEU A 157 12.73 15.18 -18.41
C LEU A 157 14.02 15.89 -18.82
N PHE A 158 14.38 16.93 -18.06
CA PHE A 158 15.61 17.69 -18.26
C PHE A 158 16.85 16.83 -18.05
N VAL A 159 16.88 16.02 -16.99
CA VAL A 159 18.00 15.09 -16.75
C VAL A 159 18.14 14.09 -17.90
N GLY A 160 17.05 13.53 -18.42
CA GLY A 160 17.09 12.64 -19.57
C GLY A 160 17.56 13.33 -20.86
N PHE A 161 17.19 14.59 -21.07
CA PHE A 161 17.70 15.40 -22.18
C PHE A 161 19.22 15.57 -22.05
N VAL A 162 19.70 15.97 -20.87
CA VAL A 162 21.13 16.13 -20.57
C VAL A 162 21.87 14.80 -20.73
N GLU A 163 21.31 13.69 -20.25
CA GLU A 163 21.88 12.36 -20.36
C GLU A 163 22.06 11.95 -21.83
N PHE A 164 21.05 12.19 -22.67
CA PHE A 164 21.12 11.89 -24.10
C PHE A 164 22.21 12.71 -24.80
N PHE A 165 22.28 14.03 -24.54
CA PHE A 165 23.31 14.89 -25.14
C PHE A 165 24.70 14.62 -24.58
N ALA A 166 24.83 14.27 -23.31
CA ALA A 166 26.11 13.87 -22.71
C ALA A 166 26.62 12.58 -23.34
N LEU A 167 25.74 11.61 -23.60
CA LEU A 167 26.08 10.39 -24.33
C LEU A 167 26.50 10.70 -25.77
N ALA A 168 25.84 11.66 -26.42
CA ALA A 168 26.20 12.10 -27.76
C ALA A 168 27.56 12.79 -27.78
N ALA A 169 27.83 13.70 -26.83
CA ALA A 169 29.03 14.50 -26.82
C ALA A 169 30.33 13.73 -26.52
N ASP A 170 30.28 12.57 -25.86
CA ASP A 170 31.48 11.81 -25.49
C ASP A 170 32.05 10.98 -26.67
N PRO A 171 33.26 11.30 -27.17
CA PRO A 171 33.91 10.56 -28.26
C PRO A 171 34.24 9.09 -27.91
N ARG A 172 34.22 8.70 -26.64
CA ARG A 172 34.45 7.33 -26.18
C ARG A 172 33.21 6.44 -26.34
N HIS A 173 32.05 7.03 -26.63
CA HIS A 173 30.76 6.35 -26.73
C HIS A 173 30.21 6.27 -28.16
N THR A 174 31.08 6.40 -29.16
CA THR A 174 30.77 6.31 -30.61
C THR A 174 30.08 5.01 -31.04
N ASN A 175 30.00 3.99 -30.18
CA ASN A 175 29.26 2.76 -30.48
C ASN A 175 27.74 2.89 -30.24
N PHE A 176 27.29 3.88 -29.45
CA PHE A 176 25.86 4.16 -29.26
C PHE A 176 25.24 4.86 -30.47
N PHE A 177 26.05 5.68 -31.15
CA PHE A 177 25.66 6.48 -32.31
C PHE A 177 26.47 6.03 -33.52
N THR A 178 25.86 5.32 -34.47
CA THR A 178 26.55 4.84 -35.67
C THR A 178 27.15 6.01 -36.48
N PRO A 179 28.22 5.81 -37.27
CA PRO A 179 28.75 6.87 -38.14
C PRO A 179 27.69 7.49 -39.06
N GLU A 180 26.72 6.68 -39.52
CA GLU A 180 25.53 7.13 -40.25
C GLU A 180 24.58 7.99 -39.39
N PHE A 181 24.49 7.73 -38.08
CA PHE A 181 23.76 8.58 -37.14
C PHE A 181 24.46 9.94 -36.98
N TRP A 182 25.80 9.98 -37.04
CA TRP A 182 26.61 11.20 -37.01
C TRP A 182 26.55 12.02 -38.31
N GLU A 183 26.47 11.38 -39.49
CA GLU A 183 26.24 12.08 -40.76
C GLU A 183 24.81 12.63 -40.88
N ASN A 184 23.82 11.95 -40.27
CA ASN A 184 22.46 12.45 -40.10
C ASN A 184 22.28 13.33 -38.85
N LEU A 185 23.39 13.79 -38.22
CA LEU A 185 23.36 14.57 -36.97
C LEU A 185 23.12 16.07 -37.16
N ALA A 186 23.38 16.61 -38.36
CA ALA A 186 23.02 17.99 -38.66
C ALA A 186 21.50 18.24 -38.45
N PRO A 187 20.63 17.21 -38.58
CA PRO A 187 19.32 17.17 -37.96
C PRO A 187 19.08 15.95 -37.06
N VAL A 188 19.88 15.70 -36.01
CA VAL A 188 19.34 14.89 -34.88
C VAL A 188 18.20 15.69 -34.26
N LYS A 189 17.01 15.35 -34.75
CA LYS A 189 15.71 15.91 -34.43
C LYS A 189 15.56 15.85 -32.91
N LEU A 190 15.03 16.92 -32.30
CA LEU A 190 14.64 16.96 -30.88
C LEU A 190 13.85 15.70 -30.44
N THR A 191 13.22 14.99 -31.38
CA THR A 191 12.54 13.71 -31.21
C THR A 191 13.29 12.70 -30.33
N GLY A 192 14.57 12.39 -30.60
CA GLY A 192 15.33 11.38 -29.82
C GLY A 192 15.50 11.75 -28.33
N PRO A 193 16.08 12.92 -28.01
CA PRO A 193 16.19 13.42 -26.64
C PRO A 193 14.83 13.56 -25.92
N VAL A 194 13.78 13.98 -26.64
CA VAL A 194 12.43 14.11 -26.07
C VAL A 194 11.87 12.74 -25.70
N PHE A 195 11.91 11.74 -26.58
CA PHE A 195 11.47 10.39 -26.23
C PHE A 195 12.30 9.81 -25.08
N TRP A 196 13.61 10.07 -25.04
CA TRP A 196 14.50 9.59 -23.96
C TRP A 196 14.06 10.18 -22.62
N GLY A 197 13.90 11.50 -22.55
CA GLY A 197 13.44 12.17 -21.34
C GLY A 197 12.05 11.73 -20.92
N VAL A 198 11.08 11.66 -21.84
CA VAL A 198 9.70 11.27 -21.54
C VAL A 198 9.61 9.82 -21.01
N ALA A 199 10.45 8.91 -21.52
CA ALA A 199 10.52 7.54 -21.00
C ALA A 199 11.02 7.49 -19.54
N LEU A 200 11.92 8.38 -19.15
CA LEU A 200 12.43 8.46 -17.78
C LEU A 200 11.46 9.12 -16.80
N THR A 201 10.52 9.94 -17.28
CA THR A 201 9.64 10.73 -16.41
C THR A 201 8.35 10.04 -16.06
N VAL A 202 7.89 9.05 -16.83
CA VAL A 202 6.60 8.41 -16.57
C VAL A 202 6.58 7.66 -15.24
N THR A 203 5.49 7.79 -14.51
CA THR A 203 5.08 6.93 -13.38
C THR A 203 3.71 6.38 -13.71
N SER A 204 3.51 5.07 -13.56
CA SER A 204 2.22 4.46 -13.86
C SER A 204 1.34 4.45 -12.62
N PHE A 205 0.19 5.12 -12.69
CA PHE A 205 -0.80 5.15 -11.63
C PHE A 205 -1.34 3.75 -11.29
N PRO A 206 -1.77 2.90 -12.26
CA PRO A 206 -2.30 1.56 -11.93
C PRO A 206 -1.28 0.66 -11.21
N ASP A 207 -0.01 0.66 -11.67
CA ASP A 207 1.03 -0.13 -11.02
C ASP A 207 1.42 0.46 -9.65
N LEU A 208 1.44 1.78 -9.52
CA LEU A 208 1.69 2.44 -8.24
C LEU A 208 0.58 2.12 -7.22
N ALA A 209 -0.69 2.19 -7.62
CA ALA A 209 -1.83 1.87 -6.75
C ALA A 209 -1.77 0.44 -6.22
N ARG A 210 -1.39 -0.52 -7.07
CA ARG A 210 -1.14 -1.91 -6.67
C ARG A 210 0.01 -2.02 -5.68
N ILE A 211 1.14 -1.38 -5.96
CA ILE A 211 2.30 -1.36 -5.05
C ILE A 211 1.91 -0.79 -3.69
N LEU A 212 1.19 0.34 -3.64
CA LEU A 212 0.73 0.96 -2.40
C LEU A 212 -0.22 0.06 -1.61
N SER A 213 -1.11 -0.65 -2.31
CA SER A 213 -2.01 -1.62 -1.71
C SER A 213 -1.23 -2.77 -1.07
N ASP A 214 -0.26 -3.34 -1.79
CA ASP A 214 0.56 -4.46 -1.30
C ASP A 214 1.45 -4.09 -0.10
N ILE A 215 1.91 -2.83 -0.01
CA ILE A 215 2.67 -2.32 1.15
C ILE A 215 1.79 -1.67 2.22
N LYS A 216 0.46 -1.68 2.04
CA LYS A 216 -0.54 -1.16 2.98
C LYS A 216 -0.38 0.35 3.27
N LEU A 217 0.10 1.12 2.29
CA LEU A 217 0.24 2.58 2.39
C LEU A 217 -0.89 3.35 1.69
N LEU A 218 -1.81 2.67 1.00
CA LEU A 218 -2.81 3.28 0.11
C LEU A 218 -3.60 4.44 0.73
N HIS A 219 -3.87 4.40 2.05
CA HIS A 219 -4.68 5.39 2.76
C HIS A 219 -3.91 6.34 3.65
N THR A 220 -2.60 6.17 3.75
CA THR A 220 -1.73 7.13 4.43
C THR A 220 -1.71 8.44 3.65
N ASP A 221 -1.43 9.56 4.33
CA ASP A 221 -1.34 10.87 3.66
C ASP A 221 -0.26 10.85 2.56
N MET A 222 0.84 10.13 2.79
CA MET A 222 1.85 9.85 1.77
C MET A 222 1.32 9.06 0.59
N GLY A 223 0.49 8.04 0.85
CA GLY A 223 -0.08 7.21 -0.20
C GLY A 223 -1.05 8.00 -1.09
N LYS A 224 -1.92 8.80 -0.48
CA LYS A 224 -2.82 9.72 -1.19
C LYS A 224 -2.05 10.74 -2.01
N LEU A 225 -0.99 11.32 -1.46
CA LEU A 225 -0.10 12.24 -2.17
C LEU A 225 0.58 11.54 -3.37
N ALA A 226 1.07 10.32 -3.20
CA ALA A 226 1.69 9.54 -4.26
C ALA A 226 0.71 9.24 -5.41
N LEU A 227 -0.49 8.74 -5.11
CA LEU A 227 -1.52 8.43 -6.11
C LEU A 227 -1.95 9.66 -6.90
N SER A 228 -2.30 10.74 -6.20
CA SER A 228 -2.73 11.99 -6.84
C SER A 228 -1.61 12.61 -7.67
N SER A 229 -0.36 12.57 -7.19
CA SER A 229 0.81 13.03 -7.96
C SER A 229 1.06 12.16 -9.19
N SER A 230 0.84 10.84 -9.12
CA SER A 230 1.03 9.95 -10.27
C SER A 230 -0.02 10.16 -11.35
N ILE A 231 -1.27 10.45 -11.00
CA ILE A 231 -2.32 10.79 -11.99
C ILE A 231 -1.89 12.02 -12.78
N ILE A 232 -1.39 13.05 -12.09
CA ILE A 232 -0.90 14.28 -12.73
C ILE A 232 0.33 14.00 -13.59
N SER A 233 1.29 13.21 -13.09
CA SER A 233 2.48 12.81 -13.84
C SER A 233 2.11 12.02 -15.11
N GLU A 234 1.14 11.13 -15.03
CA GLU A 234 0.69 10.30 -16.15
C GLU A 234 -0.09 11.13 -17.20
N LEU A 235 -1.03 11.99 -16.78
CA LEU A 235 -1.72 12.93 -17.68
C LEU A 235 -0.73 13.87 -18.38
N THR A 236 0.26 14.39 -17.65
CA THR A 236 1.33 15.22 -18.22
C THR A 236 2.16 14.42 -19.22
N THR A 237 2.46 13.14 -18.93
CA THR A 237 3.21 12.27 -19.83
C THR A 237 2.46 11.98 -21.12
N TRP A 238 1.14 11.79 -21.08
CA TRP A 238 0.32 11.65 -22.30
C TRP A 238 0.40 12.87 -23.20
N ILE A 239 0.35 14.07 -22.62
CA ILE A 239 0.53 15.33 -23.36
C ILE A 239 1.95 15.39 -23.95
N LEU A 240 2.98 15.07 -23.16
CA LEU A 240 4.37 15.03 -23.63
C LEU A 240 4.58 14.00 -24.75
N LEU A 241 3.87 12.86 -24.71
CA LEU A 241 3.93 11.86 -25.77
C LEU A 241 3.31 12.38 -27.08
N VAL A 242 2.18 13.08 -27.03
CA VAL A 242 1.60 13.75 -28.20
C VAL A 242 2.60 14.76 -28.79
N VAL A 243 3.22 15.57 -27.93
CA VAL A 243 4.26 16.52 -28.36
C VAL A 243 5.44 15.76 -29.00
N ALA A 244 5.91 14.68 -28.39
CA ALA A 244 7.02 13.87 -28.90
C ALA A 244 6.72 13.26 -30.29
N LEU A 245 5.49 12.81 -30.51
CA LEU A 245 5.04 12.22 -31.77
C LEU A 245 4.86 13.25 -32.88
N THR A 246 4.46 14.49 -32.55
CA THR A 246 4.24 15.57 -33.52
C THR A 246 5.53 16.28 -33.96
N LEU A 247 6.66 15.98 -33.31
CA LEU A 247 7.98 16.47 -33.70
C LEU A 247 8.45 15.79 -34.98
N ASN A 248 8.29 16.49 -36.11
CA ASN A 248 8.87 16.10 -37.40
C ASN A 248 10.00 17.06 -37.76
N ASN A 249 11.20 16.52 -38.04
CA ASN A 249 12.41 17.29 -38.39
C ASN A 249 12.78 18.41 -37.39
N GLY A 250 12.42 18.28 -36.10
CA GLY A 250 12.72 19.26 -35.06
C GLY A 250 11.77 20.46 -35.02
N THR A 251 10.79 20.54 -35.90
CA THR A 251 9.71 21.54 -35.88
C THR A 251 8.42 20.93 -35.35
N LEU A 252 7.79 21.63 -34.39
CA LEU A 252 6.41 21.33 -33.98
C LEU A 252 5.49 21.69 -35.14
N ASN A 253 4.91 20.68 -35.80
CA ASN A 253 3.93 20.91 -36.85
C ASN A 253 2.55 21.12 -36.20
N PRO A 254 2.00 22.35 -36.18
CA PRO A 254 0.69 22.61 -35.58
C PRO A 254 -0.44 21.84 -36.29
N LEU A 255 -0.18 21.40 -37.53
CA LEU A 255 -1.09 20.59 -38.34
C LEU A 255 -1.47 19.24 -37.69
N TYR A 256 -0.66 18.70 -36.78
CA TYR A 256 -0.96 17.44 -36.07
C TYR A 256 -1.47 17.67 -34.63
N LEU A 257 -1.08 18.78 -34.00
CA LEU A 257 -1.58 19.14 -32.67
C LEU A 257 -3.04 19.58 -32.72
N LEU A 258 -3.41 20.44 -33.70
CA LEU A 258 -4.75 21.00 -33.80
C LEU A 258 -5.84 19.93 -33.99
N PRO A 259 -5.70 18.93 -34.89
CA PRO A 259 -6.67 17.84 -35.02
C PRO A 259 -6.78 16.98 -33.77
N THR A 260 -5.67 16.75 -33.05
CA THR A 260 -5.66 15.93 -31.82
C THR A 260 -6.45 16.63 -30.70
N PHE A 261 -6.25 17.93 -30.51
CA PHE A 261 -7.06 18.71 -29.55
C PHE A 261 -8.52 18.83 -30.00
N ALA A 262 -8.78 19.00 -31.30
CA ALA A 262 -10.12 19.01 -31.84
C ALA A 262 -10.83 17.66 -31.63
N PHE A 263 -10.13 16.54 -31.79
CA PHE A 263 -10.63 15.20 -31.50
C PHE A 263 -10.94 15.03 -30.01
N PHE A 264 -10.09 15.52 -29.11
CA PHE A 264 -10.36 15.49 -27.67
C PHE A 264 -11.63 16.29 -27.32
N ALA A 265 -11.75 17.51 -27.84
CA ALA A 265 -12.94 18.34 -27.65
C ALA A 265 -14.19 17.69 -28.24
N ALA A 266 -14.11 17.14 -29.46
CA ALA A 266 -15.22 16.45 -30.10
C ALA A 266 -15.63 15.19 -29.32
N SER A 267 -14.67 14.41 -28.82
CA SER A 267 -14.92 13.26 -27.97
C SER A 267 -15.63 13.66 -26.67
N TRP A 268 -15.24 14.79 -26.08
CA TRP A 268 -15.88 15.30 -24.87
C TRP A 268 -17.30 15.83 -25.09
N PHE A 269 -17.56 16.55 -26.19
CA PHE A 269 -18.85 17.20 -26.42
C PHE A 269 -19.86 16.36 -27.23
N LEU A 270 -19.40 15.48 -28.12
CA LEU A 270 -20.25 14.66 -28.99
C LEU A 270 -20.30 13.20 -28.54
N VAL A 271 -19.14 12.58 -28.32
CA VAL A 271 -19.05 11.15 -28.00
C VAL A 271 -19.55 10.89 -26.58
N ARG A 272 -19.15 11.72 -25.60
CA ARG A 272 -19.60 11.59 -24.21
C ARG A 272 -21.13 11.48 -24.05
N PRO A 273 -21.94 12.46 -24.51
CA PRO A 273 -23.39 12.39 -24.34
C PRO A 273 -24.03 11.25 -25.15
N ALA A 274 -23.44 10.86 -26.28
CA ALA A 274 -23.93 9.74 -27.07
C ALA A 274 -23.72 8.40 -26.34
N VAL A 275 -22.49 8.17 -25.86
CA VAL A 275 -22.12 6.95 -25.13
C VAL A 275 -22.91 6.84 -23.84
N THR A 276 -23.08 7.91 -23.06
CA THR A 276 -23.91 7.86 -21.84
C THR A 276 -25.36 7.48 -22.09
N ARG A 277 -25.96 7.95 -23.20
CA ARG A 277 -27.33 7.56 -23.55
C ARG A 277 -27.43 6.09 -23.93
N ILE A 278 -26.45 5.59 -24.68
CA ILE A 278 -26.40 4.19 -25.10
C ILE A 278 -26.15 3.27 -23.91
N LEU A 279 -25.22 3.61 -23.02
CA LEU A 279 -24.93 2.83 -21.81
C LEU A 279 -26.17 2.74 -20.91
N ARG A 280 -26.84 3.86 -20.65
CA ARG A 280 -28.06 3.86 -19.83
C ARG A 280 -29.17 3.03 -20.46
N HIS A 281 -29.35 3.13 -21.77
CA HIS A 281 -30.36 2.33 -22.47
C HIS A 281 -30.03 0.83 -22.47
N ALA A 282 -28.75 0.47 -22.62
CA ALA A 282 -28.30 -0.91 -22.57
C ALA A 282 -28.50 -1.52 -21.17
N ASP A 283 -28.27 -0.74 -20.11
CA ASP A 283 -28.50 -1.13 -18.72
C ASP A 283 -29.99 -1.27 -18.41
N GLU A 284 -30.83 -0.32 -18.84
CA GLU A 284 -32.29 -0.38 -18.71
C GLU A 284 -32.90 -1.62 -19.42
N THR A 285 -32.26 -2.11 -20.49
CA THR A 285 -32.76 -3.23 -21.32
C THR A 285 -32.05 -4.55 -21.00
N ASP A 286 -31.11 -4.57 -20.04
CA ASP A 286 -30.22 -5.70 -19.70
C ASP A 286 -29.56 -6.36 -20.93
N ASN A 287 -29.21 -5.54 -21.93
CA ASN A 287 -28.70 -6.02 -23.22
C ASN A 287 -27.17 -5.98 -23.24
N GLU A 288 -26.55 -6.99 -22.64
CA GLU A 288 -25.08 -7.11 -22.56
C GLU A 288 -24.40 -7.17 -23.93
N LEU A 289 -25.10 -7.68 -24.95
CA LEU A 289 -24.58 -7.75 -26.32
C LEU A 289 -24.39 -6.35 -26.91
N LEU A 290 -25.41 -5.49 -26.78
CA LEU A 290 -25.35 -4.09 -27.24
C LEU A 290 -24.24 -3.32 -26.53
N LEU A 291 -24.10 -3.53 -25.22
CA LEU A 291 -23.06 -2.93 -24.39
C LEU A 291 -21.67 -3.28 -24.92
N ASN A 292 -21.38 -4.58 -25.05
CA ASN A 292 -20.09 -5.08 -25.53
C ASN A 292 -19.78 -4.59 -26.95
N PHE A 293 -20.72 -4.70 -27.90
CA PHE A 293 -20.50 -4.21 -29.26
C PHE A 293 -20.22 -2.70 -29.32
N THR A 294 -20.92 -1.91 -28.52
CA THR A 294 -20.70 -0.45 -28.46
C THR A 294 -19.31 -0.12 -27.95
N ILE A 295 -18.83 -0.83 -26.93
CA ILE A 295 -17.51 -0.57 -26.32
C ILE A 295 -16.40 -1.04 -27.24
N PHE A 296 -16.43 -2.31 -27.69
CA PHE A 296 -15.42 -2.85 -28.61
C PHE A 296 -15.36 -2.05 -29.92
N GLY A 297 -16.53 -1.72 -30.49
CA GLY A 297 -16.62 -0.86 -31.67
C GLY A 297 -16.14 0.56 -31.41
N GLY A 298 -16.48 1.14 -30.26
CA GLY A 298 -16.06 2.48 -29.83
C GLY A 298 -14.55 2.62 -29.67
N ILE A 299 -13.90 1.61 -29.08
CA ILE A 299 -12.43 1.57 -28.93
C ILE A 299 -11.75 1.56 -30.30
N LEU A 300 -12.18 0.69 -31.22
CA LEU A 300 -11.56 0.60 -32.54
C LEU A 300 -11.83 1.83 -33.39
N THR A 301 -13.06 2.35 -33.38
CA THR A 301 -13.43 3.55 -34.15
C THR A 301 -12.68 4.79 -33.65
N SER A 302 -12.60 5.02 -32.34
CA SER A 302 -11.83 6.13 -31.76
C SER A 302 -10.33 6.02 -32.10
N SER A 303 -9.78 4.81 -32.08
CA SER A 303 -8.38 4.54 -32.46
C SER A 303 -8.11 4.87 -33.92
N VAL A 304 -8.96 4.40 -34.84
CA VAL A 304 -8.83 4.66 -36.29
C VAL A 304 -9.01 6.14 -36.62
N VAL A 305 -9.98 6.81 -35.99
CA VAL A 305 -10.21 8.26 -36.20
C VAL A 305 -8.99 9.06 -35.74
N THR A 306 -8.40 8.70 -34.60
CA THR A 306 -7.21 9.38 -34.07
C THR A 306 -5.99 9.18 -34.98
N GLU A 307 -5.83 7.98 -35.54
CA GLU A 307 -4.79 7.68 -36.52
C GLU A 307 -4.99 8.47 -37.82
N ALA A 308 -6.24 8.60 -38.28
CA ALA A 308 -6.58 9.45 -39.43
C ALA A 308 -6.30 10.95 -39.17
N CYS A 309 -6.38 11.40 -37.92
CA CYS A 309 -5.97 12.75 -37.51
C CYS A 309 -4.45 12.94 -37.44
N GLY A 310 -3.66 11.89 -37.69
CA GLY A 310 -2.19 11.92 -37.65
C GLY A 310 -1.60 11.78 -36.24
N ALA A 311 -2.39 11.34 -35.27
CA ALA A 311 -1.92 10.96 -33.93
C ALA A 311 -1.82 9.44 -33.80
N ASN A 312 -1.26 8.94 -32.70
CA ASN A 312 -1.16 7.50 -32.47
C ASN A 312 -2.53 6.91 -32.10
N SER A 313 -2.87 5.74 -32.66
CA SER A 313 -4.12 5.01 -32.41
C SER A 313 -4.41 4.76 -30.93
N MET A 314 -3.38 4.58 -30.10
CA MET A 314 -3.52 4.40 -28.65
C MET A 314 -4.08 5.62 -27.93
N ILE A 315 -3.81 6.83 -28.42
CA ILE A 315 -4.38 8.07 -27.85
C ILE A 315 -5.90 8.06 -28.00
N GLY A 316 -6.42 7.54 -29.12
CA GLY A 316 -7.86 7.42 -29.35
C GLY A 316 -8.55 6.52 -28.32
N ALA A 317 -7.96 5.35 -28.08
CA ALA A 317 -8.44 4.41 -27.07
C ALA A 317 -8.42 5.01 -25.65
N PHE A 318 -7.34 5.72 -25.30
CA PHE A 318 -7.21 6.41 -24.01
C PHE A 318 -8.30 7.46 -23.81
N VAL A 319 -8.51 8.33 -24.81
CA VAL A 319 -9.52 9.38 -24.78
C VAL A 319 -10.93 8.80 -24.71
N PHE A 320 -11.19 7.70 -25.42
CA PHE A 320 -12.47 7.01 -25.34
C PHE A 320 -12.74 6.46 -23.93
N GLY A 321 -11.73 5.89 -23.26
CA GLY A 321 -11.82 5.47 -21.86
C GLY A 321 -12.13 6.64 -20.91
N LEU A 322 -11.42 7.76 -21.05
CA LEU A 322 -11.63 8.97 -20.24
C LEU A 322 -13.01 9.61 -20.39
N VAL A 323 -13.65 9.42 -21.54
CA VAL A 323 -14.94 10.02 -21.87
C VAL A 323 -16.11 9.27 -21.20
N ILE A 324 -15.96 7.97 -20.96
CA ILE A 324 -16.97 7.17 -20.28
C ILE A 324 -17.05 7.63 -18.82
N PRO A 325 -18.22 8.04 -18.30
CA PRO A 325 -18.35 8.41 -16.90
C PRO A 325 -18.18 7.19 -15.99
N ARG A 326 -17.73 7.46 -14.77
CA ARG A 326 -17.47 6.43 -13.76
C ARG A 326 -18.76 6.10 -13.00
N ASP A 327 -19.63 5.33 -13.66
CA ASP A 327 -20.87 4.80 -13.09
C ASP A 327 -20.75 3.28 -12.85
N ASP A 328 -21.68 2.65 -12.15
CA ASP A 328 -21.65 1.20 -11.86
C ASP A 328 -21.48 0.32 -13.12
N VAL A 329 -22.08 0.76 -14.24
CA VAL A 329 -21.94 0.11 -15.56
C VAL A 329 -20.48 0.13 -16.03
N SER A 330 -19.77 1.25 -15.85
CA SER A 330 -18.36 1.38 -16.24
C SER A 330 -17.44 0.48 -15.42
N VAL A 331 -17.76 0.28 -14.13
CA VAL A 331 -17.04 -0.65 -13.25
C VAL A 331 -17.28 -2.08 -13.71
N LYS A 332 -18.52 -2.46 -14.03
CA LYS A 332 -18.84 -3.79 -14.59
C LYS A 332 -18.10 -4.04 -15.91
N ILE A 333 -18.04 -3.05 -16.79
CA ILE A 333 -17.27 -3.12 -18.06
C ILE A 333 -15.79 -3.35 -17.77
N MET A 334 -15.23 -2.55 -16.86
CA MET A 334 -13.83 -2.62 -16.48
C MET A 334 -13.49 -4.01 -15.93
N GLU A 335 -14.27 -4.54 -14.99
CA GLU A 335 -14.07 -5.86 -14.40
C GLU A 335 -14.12 -6.97 -15.47
N ASN A 336 -15.12 -6.94 -16.35
CA ASN A 336 -15.28 -7.94 -17.41
C ASN A 336 -14.14 -7.93 -18.43
N MET A 337 -13.65 -6.74 -18.79
CA MET A 337 -12.57 -6.60 -19.77
C MET A 337 -11.19 -6.76 -19.15
N GLU A 338 -11.01 -6.36 -17.90
CA GLU A 338 -9.71 -6.37 -17.23
C GLU A 338 -9.11 -7.77 -17.20
N ASP A 339 -9.91 -8.79 -16.84
CA ASP A 339 -9.44 -10.17 -16.74
C ASP A 339 -8.99 -10.71 -18.11
N ILE A 340 -9.73 -10.41 -19.18
CA ILE A 340 -9.39 -10.85 -20.54
C ILE A 340 -8.16 -10.10 -21.06
N VAL A 341 -8.15 -8.78 -20.92
CA VAL A 341 -7.08 -7.93 -21.46
C VAL A 341 -5.78 -8.17 -20.71
N LYS A 342 -5.79 -8.13 -19.38
CA LYS A 342 -4.59 -8.38 -18.58
C LYS A 342 -4.22 -9.86 -18.60
N GLY A 343 -5.18 -10.78 -18.64
CA GLY A 343 -4.91 -12.23 -18.61
C GLY A 343 -4.40 -12.81 -19.92
N VAL A 344 -4.89 -12.34 -21.07
CA VAL A 344 -4.61 -12.94 -22.38
C VAL A 344 -3.90 -11.98 -23.33
N PHE A 345 -4.37 -10.74 -23.45
CA PHE A 345 -3.88 -9.82 -24.49
C PHE A 345 -2.51 -9.22 -24.13
N ILE A 346 -2.36 -8.69 -22.92
CA ILE A 346 -1.11 -8.07 -22.47
C ILE A 346 0.13 -8.98 -22.54
N PRO A 347 0.07 -10.27 -22.14
CA PRO A 347 1.19 -11.19 -22.32
C PRO A 347 1.75 -11.23 -23.74
N VAL A 348 0.90 -11.14 -24.76
CA VAL A 348 1.30 -11.16 -26.18
C VAL A 348 2.17 -9.95 -26.51
N TYR A 349 1.79 -8.77 -26.02
CA TYR A 349 2.57 -7.55 -26.19
C TYR A 349 3.94 -7.66 -25.51
N PHE A 350 4.02 -8.27 -24.32
CA PHE A 350 5.31 -8.50 -23.66
C PHE A 350 6.19 -9.50 -24.40
N LEU A 351 5.59 -10.51 -25.05
CA LEU A 351 6.33 -11.42 -25.92
C LEU A 351 6.92 -10.69 -27.14
N ASP A 352 6.15 -9.86 -27.84
CA ASP A 352 6.65 -9.03 -28.95
C ASP A 352 7.83 -8.14 -28.50
N ASN A 353 7.66 -7.46 -27.35
CA ASN A 353 8.70 -6.63 -26.77
C ASN A 353 9.96 -7.42 -26.39
N GLY A 354 9.78 -8.60 -25.80
CA GLY A 354 10.87 -9.51 -25.46
C GLY A 354 11.68 -9.94 -26.67
N VAL A 355 11.01 -10.24 -27.78
CA VAL A 355 11.64 -10.59 -29.05
C VAL A 355 12.41 -9.40 -29.64
N ARG A 356 11.94 -8.15 -29.47
CA ARG A 356 12.66 -6.94 -29.92
C ARG A 356 13.88 -6.59 -29.07
N THR A 357 13.99 -7.14 -27.86
CA THR A 357 14.98 -6.75 -26.83
C THR A 357 16.22 -7.64 -26.85
N SER A 358 17.18 -7.35 -27.73
CA SER A 358 18.41 -8.15 -27.84
C SER A 358 19.50 -7.74 -26.83
N TRP A 359 19.48 -8.35 -25.64
CA TRP A 359 20.51 -8.13 -24.60
C TRP A 359 21.93 -8.57 -25.03
N ARG A 360 22.03 -9.51 -25.98
CA ARG A 360 23.32 -10.01 -26.50
C ARG A 360 24.22 -8.93 -27.10
N ILE A 361 23.65 -7.83 -27.58
CA ILE A 361 24.39 -6.72 -28.19
C ILE A 361 25.34 -6.06 -27.17
N VAL A 362 24.98 -6.06 -25.89
CA VAL A 362 25.84 -5.51 -24.82
C VAL A 362 26.96 -6.47 -24.41
N ILE A 363 26.77 -7.78 -24.62
CA ILE A 363 27.72 -8.82 -24.17
C ILE A 363 28.64 -9.26 -25.30
N HIS A 364 28.27 -9.04 -26.56
CA HIS A 364 29.09 -9.44 -27.69
C HIS A 364 30.44 -8.70 -27.69
N PRO A 365 31.58 -9.44 -27.80
CA PRO A 365 32.94 -8.86 -27.78
C PRO A 365 33.19 -7.81 -28.86
N ASP A 366 32.42 -7.85 -29.96
CA ASP A 366 32.56 -6.95 -31.10
C ASP A 366 32.05 -5.53 -30.81
N PHE A 367 31.12 -5.37 -29.87
CA PHE A 367 30.66 -4.06 -29.42
C PHE A 367 31.55 -3.57 -28.28
N LYS A 368 32.49 -2.69 -28.59
CA LYS A 368 33.39 -2.03 -27.61
C LYS A 368 32.66 -1.03 -26.70
N THR A 369 31.38 -1.22 -26.37
CA THR A 369 30.73 -0.41 -25.34
C THR A 369 31.17 -0.91 -23.98
N PRO A 370 31.76 -0.05 -23.14
CA PRO A 370 32.11 -0.46 -21.80
C PRO A 370 30.83 -0.74 -21.00
N VAL A 371 30.73 -1.92 -20.39
CA VAL A 371 29.61 -2.28 -19.49
C VAL A 371 29.42 -1.22 -18.39
N HIS A 372 30.51 -0.58 -17.93
CA HIS A 372 30.46 0.49 -16.95
C HIS A 372 29.62 1.71 -17.40
N THR A 373 29.61 2.03 -18.69
CA THR A 373 28.80 3.12 -19.24
C THR A 373 27.32 2.79 -19.15
N VAL A 374 26.92 1.57 -19.50
CA VAL A 374 25.53 1.12 -19.39
C VAL A 374 25.07 1.14 -17.93
N VAL A 375 25.91 0.65 -17.01
CA VAL A 375 25.61 0.69 -15.56
C VAL A 375 25.48 2.14 -15.08
N LEU A 376 26.36 3.03 -15.51
CA LEU A 376 26.31 4.45 -15.14
C LEU A 376 25.00 5.10 -15.61
N LEU A 377 24.60 4.89 -16.88
CA LEU A 377 23.33 5.42 -17.42
C LEU A 377 22.13 4.91 -16.63
N VAL A 378 22.07 3.60 -16.35
CA VAL A 378 20.99 3.01 -15.55
C VAL A 378 20.92 3.63 -14.15
N VAL A 379 22.07 3.86 -13.50
CA VAL A 379 22.13 4.47 -12.17
C VAL A 379 21.72 5.95 -12.21
N VAL A 380 22.17 6.71 -13.21
CA VAL A 380 21.79 8.11 -13.41
C VAL A 380 20.28 8.21 -13.63
N ALA A 381 19.74 7.44 -14.58
CA ALA A 381 18.31 7.36 -14.87
C ALA A 381 17.49 7.00 -13.61
N TRP A 382 17.94 6.02 -12.82
CA TRP A 382 17.28 5.58 -11.59
C TRP A 382 17.30 6.67 -10.51
N SER A 383 18.44 7.35 -10.34
CA SER A 383 18.60 8.40 -9.33
C SER A 383 17.86 9.69 -9.69
N ALA A 384 17.71 10.01 -10.98
CA ALA A 384 17.14 11.28 -11.44
C ALA A 384 15.77 11.54 -10.82
N LYS A 385 14.83 10.61 -10.96
CA LYS A 385 13.47 10.77 -10.45
C LYS A 385 13.40 10.66 -8.93
N LEU A 386 14.18 9.75 -8.33
CA LEU A 386 14.25 9.56 -6.89
C LEU A 386 14.73 10.84 -6.18
N VAL A 387 15.84 11.42 -6.64
CA VAL A 387 16.43 12.61 -6.02
C VAL A 387 15.52 13.83 -6.20
N CYS A 388 14.94 14.04 -7.38
CA CYS A 388 14.07 15.20 -7.63
C CYS A 388 12.85 15.19 -6.70
N THR A 389 12.19 14.04 -6.57
CA THR A 389 11.01 13.87 -5.72
C THR A 389 11.37 13.91 -4.24
N PHE A 390 12.51 13.33 -3.83
CA PHE A 390 13.03 13.44 -2.46
C PHE A 390 13.28 14.88 -2.03
N VAL A 391 14.00 15.65 -2.85
CA VAL A 391 14.32 17.07 -2.56
C VAL A 391 13.05 17.89 -2.47
N PHE A 392 12.10 17.70 -3.41
CA PHE A 392 10.82 18.42 -3.37
C PHE A 392 10.02 18.08 -2.11
N SER A 393 9.91 16.80 -1.76
CA SER A 393 9.19 16.32 -0.58
C SER A 393 9.79 16.86 0.72
N LYS A 394 11.12 17.05 0.74
CA LYS A 394 11.82 17.70 1.84
C LYS A 394 11.50 19.17 1.99
N LEU A 395 11.43 19.90 0.88
CA LEU A 395 11.03 21.31 0.88
C LEU A 395 9.56 21.47 1.27
N ALA A 396 8.72 20.47 1.00
CA ALA A 396 7.32 20.40 1.45
C ALA A 396 7.15 20.04 2.94
N GLY A 397 8.24 19.84 3.70
CA GLY A 397 8.19 19.61 5.16
C GLY A 397 8.07 18.15 5.60
N MET A 398 8.17 17.17 4.68
CA MET A 398 8.09 15.74 5.03
C MET A 398 9.35 15.24 5.76
N THR A 399 9.19 14.22 6.62
CA THR A 399 10.33 13.58 7.30
C THR A 399 11.26 12.89 6.30
N THR A 400 12.50 12.57 6.71
CA THR A 400 13.52 12.01 5.77
C THR A 400 13.10 10.69 5.18
N GLY A 401 12.57 9.79 6.01
CA GLY A 401 12.11 8.51 5.51
C GLY A 401 10.80 8.60 4.74
N GLU A 402 9.91 9.54 5.07
CA GLU A 402 8.70 9.81 4.26
C GLU A 402 9.06 10.31 2.85
N ALA A 403 9.92 11.33 2.77
CA ALA A 403 10.42 11.86 1.50
C ALA A 403 11.14 10.79 0.67
N PHE A 404 11.94 9.92 1.31
CA PHE A 404 12.62 8.81 0.62
C PHE A 404 11.63 7.77 0.12
N THR A 405 10.65 7.39 0.95
CA THR A 405 9.60 6.42 0.56
C THR A 405 8.82 6.94 -0.63
N LEU A 406 8.39 8.21 -0.61
CA LEU A 406 7.69 8.84 -1.72
C LEU A 406 8.54 8.85 -3.00
N GLY A 407 9.83 9.18 -2.91
CA GLY A 407 10.71 9.18 -4.08
C GLY A 407 10.96 7.80 -4.68
N VAL A 408 11.03 6.76 -3.84
CA VAL A 408 11.08 5.37 -4.30
C VAL A 408 9.77 4.98 -4.99
N LEU A 409 8.62 5.32 -4.41
CA LEU A 409 7.30 5.03 -4.97
C LEU A 409 7.09 5.70 -6.34
N MET A 410 7.56 6.93 -6.51
CA MET A 410 7.48 7.65 -7.79
C MET A 410 8.31 7.02 -8.92
N ASN A 411 9.16 6.02 -8.65
CA ASN A 411 9.85 5.24 -9.69
C ASN A 411 9.06 4.03 -10.21
N ALA A 412 7.80 3.84 -9.79
CA ALA A 412 6.94 2.79 -10.32
C ALA A 412 6.71 2.97 -11.84
N LYS A 413 7.40 2.17 -12.66
CA LYS A 413 7.19 2.14 -14.11
C LYS A 413 6.16 1.07 -14.46
N GLY A 414 5.33 1.41 -15.45
CA GLY A 414 4.31 0.53 -16.02
C GLY A 414 4.31 0.56 -17.53
N LEU A 415 3.27 0.00 -18.14
CA LEU A 415 3.21 -0.25 -19.58
C LEU A 415 3.43 0.99 -20.46
N LEU A 416 2.97 2.17 -20.00
CA LEU A 416 3.14 3.43 -20.72
C LEU A 416 4.60 3.76 -21.02
N ALA A 417 5.55 3.44 -20.12
CA ALA A 417 6.97 3.69 -20.40
C ALA A 417 7.48 2.82 -21.55
N LEU A 418 7.07 1.55 -21.58
CA LEU A 418 7.44 0.62 -22.65
C LEU A 418 6.85 1.08 -23.99
N MET A 419 5.61 1.58 -23.98
CA MET A 419 4.97 2.19 -25.14
C MET A 419 5.74 3.41 -25.65
N ILE A 420 6.19 4.31 -24.78
CA ILE A 420 7.01 5.48 -25.16
C ILE A 420 8.33 5.03 -25.80
N ILE A 421 8.99 4.03 -25.20
CA ILE A 421 10.26 3.47 -25.70
C ILE A 421 10.08 2.85 -27.10
N ASN A 422 9.01 2.08 -27.31
CA ASN A 422 8.69 1.51 -28.63
C ASN A 422 8.40 2.58 -29.69
N ASN A 423 7.61 3.59 -29.36
CA ASN A 423 7.32 4.69 -30.28
C ASN A 423 8.59 5.48 -30.63
N GLY A 424 9.47 5.73 -29.66
CA GLY A 424 10.76 6.39 -29.90
C GLY A 424 11.64 5.60 -30.86
N ARG A 425 11.63 4.27 -30.77
CA ARG A 425 12.33 3.39 -31.73
C ARG A 425 11.68 3.37 -33.12
N ASN A 426 10.36 3.25 -33.19
CA ASN A 426 9.63 3.23 -34.47
C ASN A 426 9.81 4.53 -35.25
N ASN A 427 9.90 5.67 -34.55
CA ASN A 427 10.19 6.98 -35.13
C ASN A 427 11.70 7.22 -35.41
N GLN A 428 12.51 6.16 -35.37
CA GLN A 428 13.96 6.21 -35.59
C GLN A 428 14.72 7.14 -34.60
N GLY A 429 14.10 7.49 -33.47
CA GLY A 429 14.73 8.27 -32.40
C GLY A 429 15.74 7.45 -31.59
N PHE A 430 15.59 6.13 -31.56
CA PHE A 430 16.48 5.21 -30.84
C PHE A 430 17.08 4.16 -31.75
N ASN A 431 18.39 3.94 -31.59
CA ASN A 431 19.03 2.73 -32.10
C ASN A 431 18.73 1.54 -31.17
N GLN A 432 18.96 0.31 -31.63
CA GLN A 432 18.76 -0.93 -30.88
C GLN A 432 19.45 -0.93 -29.51
N MET A 433 20.64 -0.31 -29.41
CA MET A 433 21.38 -0.19 -28.15
C MET A 433 20.69 0.76 -27.16
N MET A 434 20.28 1.94 -27.61
CA MET A 434 19.50 2.91 -26.81
C MET A 434 18.20 2.29 -26.30
N PHE A 435 17.49 1.59 -27.17
CA PHE A 435 16.27 0.85 -26.84
C PHE A 435 16.50 -0.17 -25.71
N MET A 436 17.59 -0.95 -25.81
CA MET A 436 17.94 -1.94 -24.79
C MET A 436 18.28 -1.29 -23.45
N VAL A 437 19.08 -0.21 -23.44
CA VAL A 437 19.45 0.50 -22.21
C VAL A 437 18.23 1.10 -21.51
N LEU A 438 17.30 1.69 -22.27
CA LEU A 438 16.05 2.22 -21.71
C LEU A 438 15.17 1.13 -21.10
N ILE A 439 14.99 -0.01 -21.79
CA ILE A 439 14.24 -1.15 -21.24
C ILE A 439 14.91 -1.68 -19.96
N LEU A 440 16.24 -1.81 -19.95
CA LEU A 440 16.98 -2.24 -18.77
C LEU A 440 16.83 -1.25 -17.61
N SER A 441 16.93 0.05 -17.88
CA SER A 441 16.77 1.09 -16.87
C SER A 441 15.36 1.06 -16.25
N MET A 442 14.33 0.92 -17.08
CA MET A 442 12.94 0.83 -16.65
C MET A 442 12.70 -0.43 -15.80
N PHE A 443 13.22 -1.58 -16.24
CA PHE A 443 13.13 -2.83 -15.50
C PHE A 443 13.79 -2.71 -14.11
N MET A 444 15.00 -2.14 -14.04
CA MET A 444 15.72 -1.93 -12.78
C MET A 444 14.98 -0.95 -11.85
N MET A 445 14.37 0.11 -12.40
CA MET A 445 13.52 1.01 -11.62
C MET A 445 12.33 0.27 -11.02
N SER A 446 11.55 -0.49 -11.80
CA SER A 446 10.38 -1.20 -11.26
C SER A 446 10.73 -2.31 -10.26
N VAL A 447 11.78 -3.07 -10.51
CA VAL A 447 12.22 -4.16 -9.62
C VAL A 447 12.68 -3.64 -8.25
N THR A 448 13.29 -2.45 -8.22
CA THR A 448 13.83 -1.88 -6.97
C THR A 448 12.77 -1.17 -6.12
N VAL A 449 11.64 -0.74 -6.68
CA VAL A 449 10.60 0.02 -5.96
C VAL A 449 10.06 -0.75 -4.76
N MET A 450 9.59 -1.98 -4.96
CA MET A 450 8.93 -2.76 -3.91
C MET A 450 9.84 -3.13 -2.72
N PRO A 451 11.05 -3.71 -2.90
CA PRO A 451 11.93 -4.04 -1.77
C PRO A 451 12.38 -2.77 -1.03
N LEU A 452 12.67 -1.69 -1.76
CA LEU A 452 13.17 -0.46 -1.18
C LEU A 452 12.06 0.30 -0.43
N ALA A 453 10.82 0.29 -0.95
CA ALA A 453 9.66 0.84 -0.26
C ALA A 453 9.37 0.07 1.05
N LYS A 454 9.40 -1.28 1.02
CA LYS A 454 9.25 -2.11 2.24
C LYS A 454 10.37 -1.87 3.26
N ALA A 455 11.61 -1.69 2.79
CA ALA A 455 12.74 -1.37 3.66
C ALA A 455 12.60 0.03 4.30
N ALA A 456 12.20 1.03 3.50
CA ALA A 456 12.01 2.39 3.95
C ALA A 456 10.87 2.51 4.98
N THR A 457 9.73 1.86 4.74
CA THR A 457 8.61 1.84 5.69
C THR A 457 8.99 1.14 6.99
N ARG A 458 9.70 0.00 6.92
CA ARG A 458 10.19 -0.70 8.12
C ARG A 458 11.17 0.15 8.93
N SER A 459 12.04 0.91 8.27
CA SER A 459 12.97 1.83 8.94
C SER A 459 12.23 2.97 9.63
N ASN A 460 11.22 3.55 8.97
CA ASN A 460 10.35 4.57 9.58
C ASN A 460 9.60 4.04 10.79
N ARG A 461 9.07 2.80 10.72
CA ARG A 461 8.42 2.15 11.88
C ARG A 461 9.37 1.99 13.05
N ARG A 462 10.60 1.53 12.82
CA ARG A 462 11.62 1.43 13.87
C ARG A 462 11.96 2.77 14.49
N SER A 463 12.03 3.85 13.70
CA SER A 463 12.30 5.20 14.20
C SER A 463 11.13 5.74 15.03
N ASN A 464 9.89 5.49 14.63
CA ASN A 464 8.69 5.96 15.36
C ASN A 464 8.34 5.10 16.58
N GLN A 465 8.75 3.83 16.62
CA GLN A 465 8.64 2.96 17.80
C GLN A 465 9.40 3.50 19.02
N PHE A 466 10.35 4.42 18.83
CA PHE A 466 11.05 5.07 19.96
C PHE A 466 10.21 6.14 20.68
N ASN A 467 9.09 6.60 20.10
CA ASN A 467 8.15 7.49 20.78
C ASN A 467 7.09 6.66 21.51
N ARG A 468 7.39 6.37 22.78
CA ARG A 468 6.52 5.77 23.80
C ARG A 468 5.07 6.27 23.68
N ARG A 469 4.10 5.36 23.57
CA ARG A 469 2.66 5.69 23.66
C ARG A 469 1.93 4.68 24.52
N THR A 470 1.95 4.93 25.82
CA THR A 470 1.10 4.26 26.80
C THR A 470 0.16 5.29 27.43
N VAL A 471 -1.02 4.86 27.86
CA VAL A 471 -1.99 5.64 28.63
C VAL A 471 -1.34 6.19 29.89
N GLU A 472 -0.48 5.41 30.57
CA GLU A 472 0.32 5.85 31.72
C GLU A 472 1.25 7.03 31.36
N SER A 473 1.96 6.94 30.23
CA SER A 473 2.92 7.99 29.80
C SER A 473 2.26 9.27 29.28
N THR A 474 0.97 9.19 28.94
CA THR A 474 0.22 10.29 28.35
C THR A 474 -0.38 11.15 29.47
N LYS A 475 -0.08 12.45 29.49
CA LYS A 475 -0.63 13.37 30.51
C LYS A 475 -2.15 13.24 30.59
N LEU A 476 -2.69 13.23 31.81
CA LEU A 476 -4.14 13.12 32.09
C LEU A 476 -4.99 14.22 31.42
N GLU A 477 -4.38 15.33 31.01
CA GLU A 477 -5.00 16.51 30.36
C GLU A 477 -4.75 16.59 28.84
N SER A 478 -4.16 15.56 28.24
CA SER A 478 -3.92 15.50 26.80
C SER A 478 -4.93 14.63 26.06
N GLU A 479 -5.08 14.90 24.77
CA GLU A 479 -5.97 14.19 23.86
C GLU A 479 -5.79 12.67 23.96
N LEU A 480 -6.88 11.94 24.19
CA LEU A 480 -6.88 10.49 24.22
C LEU A 480 -7.27 9.94 22.84
N ARG A 481 -6.30 9.36 22.15
CA ARG A 481 -6.51 8.73 20.83
C ARG A 481 -6.73 7.24 21.00
N ILE A 482 -7.91 6.76 20.63
CA ILE A 482 -8.34 5.36 20.77
C ILE A 482 -8.67 4.79 19.39
N LEU A 483 -8.14 3.62 19.07
CA LEU A 483 -8.55 2.83 17.91
C LEU A 483 -9.50 1.74 18.39
N THR A 484 -10.74 1.74 17.93
CA THR A 484 -11.74 0.76 18.36
C THR A 484 -12.04 -0.18 17.20
N CYS A 485 -11.66 -1.43 17.33
CA CYS A 485 -11.88 -2.45 16.32
C CYS A 485 -13.23 -3.15 16.51
N ILE A 486 -13.96 -3.36 15.43
CA ILE A 486 -15.28 -3.98 15.45
C ILE A 486 -15.32 -5.06 14.36
N HIS A 487 -15.63 -6.29 14.77
CA HIS A 487 -15.84 -7.40 13.82
C HIS A 487 -17.32 -7.75 13.61
N SER A 488 -18.22 -7.24 14.46
CA SER A 488 -19.66 -7.53 14.41
C SER A 488 -20.45 -6.42 15.10
N THR A 489 -21.65 -6.14 14.58
CA THR A 489 -22.61 -5.20 15.17
C THR A 489 -23.00 -5.56 16.62
N ARG A 490 -22.83 -6.82 17.04
CA ARG A 490 -23.11 -7.24 18.43
C ARG A 490 -22.18 -6.61 19.47
N ASN A 491 -20.93 -6.34 19.11
CA ASN A 491 -19.96 -5.74 20.05
C ASN A 491 -20.01 -4.19 20.03
N LEU A 492 -20.77 -3.62 19.09
CA LEU A 492 -20.82 -2.18 18.87
C LEU A 492 -21.35 -1.44 20.09
N SER A 493 -22.42 -1.95 20.72
CA SER A 493 -23.05 -1.32 21.88
C SER A 493 -22.12 -1.26 23.10
N GLY A 494 -21.40 -2.35 23.40
CA GLY A 494 -20.45 -2.39 24.50
C GLY A 494 -19.28 -1.43 24.30
N MET A 495 -18.74 -1.36 23.07
CA MET A 495 -17.66 -0.43 22.73
C MET A 495 -18.10 1.03 22.83
N ILE A 496 -19.25 1.38 22.25
CA ILE A 496 -19.79 2.74 22.32
C ILE A 496 -20.04 3.12 23.79
N SER A 497 -20.64 2.21 24.56
CA SER A 497 -20.87 2.43 25.99
C SER A 497 -19.55 2.66 26.73
N LEU A 498 -18.51 1.86 26.47
CA LEU A 498 -17.19 2.07 27.09
C LEU A 498 -16.60 3.44 26.76
N LEU A 499 -16.71 3.86 25.50
CA LEU A 499 -16.22 5.17 25.03
C LEU A 499 -17.00 6.34 25.63
N GLU A 500 -18.31 6.21 25.80
CA GLU A 500 -19.15 7.23 26.47
C GLU A 500 -18.71 7.45 27.92
N HIS A 501 -18.30 6.39 28.62
CA HIS A 501 -17.82 6.49 30.01
C HIS A 501 -16.40 7.07 30.15
N CYS A 502 -15.66 7.29 29.05
CA CYS A 502 -14.35 7.93 29.09
C CYS A 502 -14.40 9.45 29.34
N ASN A 503 -15.60 10.07 29.33
CA ASN A 503 -15.87 11.47 29.66
C ASN A 503 -15.02 12.51 28.90
N ALA A 504 -15.31 12.68 27.61
CA ALA A 504 -14.70 13.72 26.79
C ALA A 504 -15.17 15.13 27.20
N ASN A 505 -14.22 16.04 27.37
CA ASN A 505 -14.49 17.47 27.64
C ASN A 505 -13.45 18.34 26.90
N LYS A 506 -13.63 19.66 26.86
CA LYS A 506 -12.69 20.59 26.20
C LYS A 506 -11.26 20.49 26.71
N HIS A 507 -11.08 20.13 27.98
CA HIS A 507 -9.76 19.91 28.59
C HIS A 507 -9.22 18.49 28.37
N TYR A 508 -10.06 17.54 27.95
CA TYR A 508 -9.76 16.12 27.78
C TYR A 508 -10.43 15.60 26.49
N PRO A 509 -10.02 16.09 25.30
CA PRO A 509 -10.66 15.65 24.06
C PRO A 509 -10.35 14.17 23.78
N ILE A 510 -11.32 13.47 23.19
CA ILE A 510 -11.18 12.07 22.80
C ILE A 510 -11.34 11.96 21.29
N SER A 511 -10.36 11.34 20.65
CA SER A 511 -10.42 11.03 19.22
C SER A 511 -10.51 9.53 19.03
N VAL A 512 -11.65 9.10 18.49
CA VAL A 512 -11.98 7.69 18.26
C VAL A 512 -11.85 7.37 16.79
N PHE A 513 -11.04 6.36 16.48
CA PHE A 513 -10.91 5.79 15.15
C PHE A 513 -11.61 4.41 15.16
N ALA A 514 -12.83 4.36 14.64
CA ALA A 514 -13.63 3.14 14.61
C ALA A 514 -13.26 2.31 13.37
N VAL A 515 -12.68 1.13 13.57
CA VAL A 515 -12.23 0.25 12.48
C VAL A 515 -13.13 -0.97 12.38
N HIS A 516 -13.94 -1.04 11.32
CA HIS A 516 -14.68 -2.23 10.94
C HIS A 516 -13.75 -3.24 10.25
N LEU A 517 -13.55 -4.40 10.85
CA LEU A 517 -12.67 -5.46 10.36
C LEU A 517 -13.44 -6.44 9.47
N VAL A 518 -13.08 -6.53 8.20
CA VAL A 518 -13.72 -7.39 7.21
C VAL A 518 -12.71 -8.37 6.64
N GLN A 519 -13.08 -9.65 6.58
CA GLN A 519 -12.22 -10.68 5.97
C GLN A 519 -12.13 -10.48 4.45
N LEU A 520 -10.91 -10.51 3.92
CA LEU A 520 -10.69 -10.65 2.48
C LEU A 520 -11.00 -12.09 2.04
N THR A 521 -12.11 -12.28 1.32
CA THR A 521 -12.41 -13.51 0.56
C THR A 521 -11.66 -13.48 -0.78
N ASP A 522 -11.07 -14.60 -1.20
CA ASP A 522 -10.19 -14.80 -2.40
C ASP A 522 -10.66 -14.20 -3.74
N ARG A 523 -11.88 -13.66 -3.82
CA ARG A 523 -12.40 -12.93 -4.99
C ARG A 523 -11.95 -11.47 -5.07
N ARG A 524 -11.42 -10.87 -4.00
CA ARG A 524 -10.84 -9.52 -4.02
C ARG A 524 -9.32 -9.65 -3.93
N ALA A 525 -8.62 -9.24 -4.98
CA ALA A 525 -7.19 -9.51 -5.11
C ALA A 525 -6.27 -8.71 -4.16
N THR A 526 -6.79 -7.78 -3.34
CA THR A 526 -5.95 -6.97 -2.45
C THR A 526 -6.65 -6.56 -1.16
N ALA A 527 -5.88 -6.50 -0.06
CA ALA A 527 -6.33 -5.83 1.16
C ALA A 527 -6.64 -4.36 0.88
N MET A 528 -7.72 -3.82 1.44
CA MET A 528 -8.19 -2.46 1.16
C MET A 528 -8.66 -1.83 2.48
N LEU A 529 -8.16 -0.63 2.80
CA LEU A 529 -8.78 0.18 3.86
C LEU A 529 -9.84 1.07 3.17
N ILE A 530 -10.97 1.34 3.80
CA ILE A 530 -11.98 2.28 3.27
C ILE A 530 -12.19 3.30 4.37
N VAL A 531 -11.94 4.57 4.06
CA VAL A 531 -12.19 5.67 4.99
C VAL A 531 -13.57 6.21 4.67
N HIS A 532 -14.48 6.24 5.64
CA HIS A 532 -15.78 6.88 5.46
C HIS A 532 -15.63 8.34 5.91
N ASP A 533 -15.75 9.29 4.98
CA ASP A 533 -15.66 10.73 5.29
C ASP A 533 -17.03 11.29 5.66
N SER A 534 -17.09 12.13 6.70
CA SER A 534 -18.31 12.69 7.27
C SER A 534 -18.97 13.76 6.39
N ASN A 535 -18.25 14.30 5.39
CA ASN A 535 -18.75 15.34 4.49
C ASN A 535 -19.40 14.82 3.19
N GLU A 536 -19.15 13.57 2.78
CA GLU A 536 -19.70 13.03 1.53
C GLU A 536 -21.11 12.43 1.71
N SER A 537 -21.51 12.10 2.93
CA SER A 537 -22.80 11.49 3.26
C SER A 537 -24.00 12.42 3.13
N GLN A 538 -23.82 13.75 3.03
CA GLN A 538 -24.92 14.69 2.78
C GLN A 538 -25.21 14.95 1.30
N GLN A 539 -24.28 14.67 0.38
CA GLN A 539 -24.52 14.89 -1.06
C GLN A 539 -25.18 13.72 -1.77
N HIS A 540 -25.17 12.52 -1.17
CA HIS A 540 -25.82 11.32 -1.73
C HIS A 540 -27.29 11.10 -1.30
N VAL A 541 -27.90 12.04 -0.57
CA VAL A 541 -29.30 11.89 -0.07
C VAL A 541 -30.36 12.49 -1.02
N LEU A 542 -29.97 13.09 -2.15
CA LEU A 542 -30.94 13.72 -3.09
C LEU A 542 -30.97 13.17 -4.52
N GLU A 543 -30.39 12.00 -4.80
CA GLU A 543 -30.70 11.26 -6.03
C GLU A 543 -31.12 9.83 -5.69
N GLY A 544 -32.42 9.67 -5.43
CA GLY A 544 -33.06 8.38 -5.38
C GLY A 544 -33.17 7.78 -6.79
N GLY A 545 -32.56 6.62 -6.99
CA GLY A 545 -32.64 5.85 -8.24
C GLY A 545 -32.38 4.36 -8.01
N SER A 546 -33.47 3.61 -7.81
CA SER A 546 -33.66 2.16 -7.95
C SER A 546 -32.60 1.15 -7.47
N GLY A 547 -32.89 0.50 -6.33
CA GLY A 547 -33.41 -0.87 -6.41
C GLY A 547 -32.44 -2.05 -6.46
N GLN A 548 -31.27 -2.00 -5.80
CA GLN A 548 -30.57 -3.22 -5.37
C GLN A 548 -30.45 -3.25 -3.84
N ASN A 549 -30.86 -4.37 -3.23
CA ASN A 549 -30.72 -4.55 -1.78
C ASN A 549 -29.23 -4.45 -1.42
N PRO A 550 -28.85 -3.54 -0.50
CA PRO A 550 -27.46 -3.44 -0.09
C PRO A 550 -26.99 -4.79 0.45
N SER A 551 -25.78 -5.19 0.10
CA SER A 551 -25.22 -6.43 0.63
C SER A 551 -25.19 -6.33 2.17
N ARG A 552 -25.55 -7.41 2.89
CA ARG A 552 -25.61 -7.43 4.36
C ARG A 552 -24.39 -6.79 5.05
N ARG A 553 -23.20 -6.92 4.45
CA ARG A 553 -21.95 -6.34 4.96
C ARG A 553 -21.90 -4.81 4.84
N GLU A 554 -22.48 -4.27 3.79
CA GLU A 554 -22.56 -2.82 3.57
C GLU A 554 -23.58 -2.19 4.51
N GLU A 555 -24.71 -2.86 4.77
CA GLU A 555 -25.66 -2.46 5.81
C GLU A 555 -25.01 -2.46 7.20
N GLU A 556 -24.26 -3.52 7.54
CA GLU A 556 -23.50 -3.60 8.79
C GLU A 556 -22.49 -2.45 8.91
N SER A 557 -21.75 -2.14 7.84
CA SER A 557 -20.80 -1.02 7.84
C SER A 557 -21.49 0.34 7.98
N LYS A 558 -22.61 0.57 7.29
CA LYS A 558 -23.42 1.80 7.41
C LYS A 558 -23.95 1.98 8.83
N HIS A 559 -24.42 0.89 9.45
CA HIS A 559 -24.90 0.92 10.83
C HIS A 559 -23.79 1.25 11.84
N ILE A 560 -22.59 0.71 11.64
CA ILE A 560 -21.41 1.02 12.47
C ILE A 560 -21.08 2.52 12.33
N THR A 561 -20.93 3.02 11.11
CA THR A 561 -20.60 4.43 10.85
C THR A 561 -21.63 5.37 11.49
N ALA A 562 -22.92 5.14 11.26
CA ALA A 562 -23.99 5.94 11.85
C ALA A 562 -23.99 5.95 13.39
N SER A 563 -23.56 4.84 14.02
CA SER A 563 -23.48 4.76 15.47
C SER A 563 -22.32 5.58 16.06
N PHE A 564 -21.18 5.68 15.35
CA PHE A 564 -20.07 6.54 15.76
C PHE A 564 -20.33 8.02 15.45
N GLU A 565 -21.03 8.33 14.38
CA GLU A 565 -21.52 9.70 14.11
C GLU A 565 -22.51 10.15 15.20
N SER A 566 -23.36 9.24 15.69
CA SER A 566 -24.23 9.49 16.84
C SER A 566 -23.42 9.79 18.11
N LEU A 567 -22.30 9.08 18.34
CA LEU A 567 -21.40 9.35 19.46
C LEU A 567 -20.76 10.75 19.36
N GLU A 568 -20.32 11.16 18.17
CA GLU A 568 -19.77 12.50 17.92
C GLU A 568 -20.83 13.60 18.10
N SER A 569 -22.04 13.42 17.56
CA SER A 569 -23.12 14.41 17.70
C SER A 569 -23.61 14.59 19.15
N ARG A 570 -23.50 13.55 20.00
CA ARG A 570 -23.85 13.60 21.43
C ARG A 570 -22.76 14.23 22.29
N GLY A 571 -21.49 14.18 21.87
CA GLY A 571 -20.34 14.61 22.66
C GLY A 571 -19.76 15.95 22.19
N THR A 572 -19.70 16.96 23.05
CA THR A 572 -19.15 18.29 22.67
C THR A 572 -17.63 18.30 22.39
N SER A 573 -16.89 17.22 22.65
CA SER A 573 -15.43 17.14 22.48
C SER A 573 -14.95 15.72 22.11
N VAL A 574 -15.84 14.92 21.47
CA VAL A 574 -15.48 13.64 20.87
C VAL A 574 -15.39 13.84 19.37
N SER A 575 -14.30 13.43 18.73
CA SER A 575 -14.21 13.32 17.27
C SER A 575 -14.22 11.85 16.89
N ALA A 576 -15.10 11.41 15.99
CA ALA A 576 -15.18 10.02 15.57
C ALA A 576 -14.90 9.89 14.07
N GLN A 577 -13.98 9.00 13.69
CA GLN A 577 -13.71 8.68 12.28
C GLN A 577 -13.90 7.18 12.05
N SER A 578 -14.77 6.82 11.11
CA SER A 578 -15.04 5.42 10.77
C SER A 578 -14.19 4.96 9.57
N LEU A 579 -13.59 3.78 9.72
CA LEU A 579 -12.67 3.14 8.79
C LEU A 579 -13.11 1.68 8.61
N THR A 580 -12.85 1.07 7.45
CA THR A 580 -13.06 -0.36 7.21
C THR A 580 -11.76 -0.98 6.74
N VAL A 581 -11.20 -1.95 7.47
CA VAL A 581 -10.02 -2.73 7.04
C VAL A 581 -10.50 -4.03 6.42
N VAL A 582 -10.22 -4.25 5.14
CA VAL A 582 -10.47 -5.51 4.43
C VAL A 582 -9.13 -6.26 4.33
N SER A 583 -8.95 -7.35 5.06
CA SER A 583 -7.67 -8.08 5.08
C SER A 583 -7.83 -9.56 5.42
N PRO A 584 -6.91 -10.45 5.01
CA PRO A 584 -6.85 -11.82 5.50
C PRO A 584 -6.57 -11.87 7.01
N TYR A 585 -7.14 -12.85 7.73
CA TYR A 585 -6.91 -13.01 9.17
C TYR A 585 -5.42 -13.10 9.55
N ALA A 586 -4.61 -13.73 8.69
CA ALA A 586 -3.18 -13.89 8.93
C ALA A 586 -2.43 -12.56 9.06
N THR A 587 -2.84 -11.52 8.33
CA THR A 587 -2.12 -10.23 8.26
C THR A 587 -2.89 -9.06 8.85
N MET A 588 -4.14 -9.27 9.29
CA MET A 588 -5.03 -8.23 9.80
C MET A 588 -4.48 -7.50 11.03
N HIS A 589 -3.76 -8.20 11.90
CA HIS A 589 -3.11 -7.60 13.08
C HIS A 589 -2.04 -6.56 12.67
N GLU A 590 -1.32 -6.79 11.56
CA GLU A 590 -0.39 -5.80 11.03
C GLU A 590 -1.13 -4.58 10.53
N ASP A 591 -2.28 -4.75 9.85
CA ASP A 591 -3.10 -3.65 9.34
C ASP A 591 -3.63 -2.77 10.47
N ILE A 592 -4.16 -3.39 11.52
CA ILE A 592 -4.61 -2.68 12.74
C ILE A 592 -3.45 -1.91 13.37
N GLY A 593 -2.28 -2.55 13.50
CA GLY A 593 -1.07 -1.90 13.99
C GLY A 593 -0.63 -0.71 13.14
N CYS A 594 -0.70 -0.83 11.81
CA CYS A 594 -0.38 0.27 10.89
C CYS A 594 -1.31 1.47 11.07
N VAL A 595 -2.63 1.21 11.18
CA VAL A 595 -3.62 2.28 11.40
C VAL A 595 -3.39 2.94 12.77
N GLY A 596 -3.08 2.15 13.81
CA GLY A 596 -2.74 2.66 15.13
C GLY A 596 -1.50 3.57 15.12
N GLU A 597 -0.46 3.18 14.39
CA GLU A 597 0.76 3.98 14.23
C GLU A 597 0.51 5.29 13.47
N ASP A 598 -0.21 5.22 12.35
CA ASP A 598 -0.55 6.35 11.47
C ASP A 598 -1.39 7.40 12.22
N LYS A 599 -2.46 6.96 12.90
CA LYS A 599 -3.35 7.82 13.69
C LYS A 599 -2.78 8.23 15.05
N ARG A 600 -1.61 7.70 15.38
CA ARG A 600 -0.90 7.96 16.64
C ARG A 600 -1.71 7.61 17.89
N VAL A 601 -2.36 6.46 17.83
CA VAL A 601 -3.22 5.94 18.88
C VAL A 601 -2.40 5.54 20.11
N VAL A 602 -2.98 5.74 21.29
CA VAL A 602 -2.39 5.36 22.58
C VAL A 602 -2.94 4.02 23.08
N LEU A 603 -4.20 3.72 22.75
CA LEU A 603 -4.89 2.49 23.14
C LEU A 603 -5.67 1.90 21.96
N ILE A 604 -5.41 0.63 21.63
CA ILE A 604 -6.22 -0.15 20.68
C ILE A 604 -7.20 -1.00 21.47
N LEU A 605 -8.50 -0.86 21.22
CA LEU A 605 -9.57 -1.66 21.81
C LEU A 605 -10.02 -2.74 20.83
N MET A 606 -9.92 -3.99 21.25
CA MET A 606 -10.39 -5.17 20.53
C MET A 606 -11.52 -5.85 21.31
N PRO A 607 -12.55 -6.37 20.65
CA PRO A 607 -13.49 -7.28 21.28
C PRO A 607 -12.87 -8.65 21.55
N PHE A 608 -13.37 -9.33 22.58
CA PHE A 608 -13.08 -10.73 22.83
C PHE A 608 -13.65 -11.63 21.74
N HIS A 609 -12.94 -12.71 21.41
CA HIS A 609 -13.34 -13.61 20.31
C HIS A 609 -14.65 -14.38 20.59
N ARG A 610 -15.03 -14.54 21.87
CA ARG A 610 -16.34 -15.09 22.27
C ARG A 610 -17.33 -13.96 22.55
N GLN A 611 -18.58 -14.17 22.17
CA GLN A 611 -19.65 -13.18 22.36
C GLN A 611 -20.72 -13.69 23.32
N ALA A 612 -21.25 -12.80 24.16
CA ALA A 612 -22.38 -13.14 25.01
C ALA A 612 -23.66 -13.30 24.19
N ASP A 613 -24.40 -14.37 24.42
CA ASP A 613 -25.75 -14.57 23.90
C ASP A 613 -26.77 -13.74 24.71
N VAL A 614 -28.02 -13.72 24.27
CA VAL A 614 -29.15 -13.03 24.95
C VAL A 614 -29.27 -13.46 26.43
N TYR A 615 -28.85 -14.67 26.77
CA TYR A 615 -28.83 -15.22 28.13
C TYR A 615 -27.54 -14.93 28.91
N GLY A 616 -26.60 -14.15 28.36
CA GLY A 616 -25.33 -13.78 29.01
C GLY A 616 -24.23 -14.85 28.92
N LYS A 617 -24.53 -16.04 28.36
CA LYS A 617 -23.51 -17.09 28.13
C LYS A 617 -22.63 -16.78 26.93
N LEU A 618 -21.33 -16.96 27.09
CA LEU A 618 -20.36 -16.76 26.02
C LEU A 618 -20.42 -17.92 25.02
N GLN A 619 -20.66 -17.61 23.75
CA GLN A 619 -20.59 -18.55 22.64
C GLN A 619 -19.24 -18.44 21.92
N ASP A 620 -18.72 -19.58 21.48
CA ASP A 620 -17.53 -19.63 20.63
C ASP A 620 -17.80 -18.93 19.29
N GLY A 621 -17.06 -17.86 19.04
CA GLY A 621 -17.04 -17.18 17.75
C GLY A 621 -16.05 -17.82 16.78
N ASN A 622 -15.66 -17.07 15.75
CA ASN A 622 -14.60 -17.50 14.84
C ASN A 622 -13.23 -17.50 15.56
N LEU A 623 -12.62 -18.68 15.72
CA LEU A 623 -11.32 -18.86 16.38
C LEU A 623 -10.18 -18.07 15.73
N ASN A 624 -10.33 -17.67 14.46
CA ASN A 624 -9.35 -16.82 13.79
C ASN A 624 -9.17 -15.47 14.51
N TRP A 625 -10.21 -14.96 15.20
CA TRP A 625 -10.11 -13.73 15.98
C TRP A 625 -9.19 -13.86 17.20
N ARG A 626 -9.12 -15.04 17.83
CA ARG A 626 -8.15 -15.34 18.90
C ARG A 626 -6.72 -15.21 18.36
N THR A 627 -6.47 -15.71 17.16
CA THR A 627 -5.15 -15.60 16.51
C THR A 627 -4.81 -14.14 16.18
N VAL A 628 -5.78 -13.35 15.72
CA VAL A 628 -5.59 -11.91 15.46
C VAL A 628 -5.30 -11.15 16.75
N ASN A 629 -6.07 -11.38 17.82
CA ASN A 629 -5.87 -10.75 19.13
C ASN A 629 -4.49 -11.07 19.71
N GLY A 630 -4.09 -12.34 19.70
CA GLY A 630 -2.77 -12.78 20.15
C GLY A 630 -1.62 -12.14 19.36
N ASN A 631 -1.71 -12.17 18.02
CA ASN A 631 -0.69 -11.56 17.17
C ASN A 631 -0.61 -10.03 17.34
N LEU A 632 -1.75 -9.37 17.54
CA LEU A 632 -1.80 -7.92 17.78
C LEU A 632 -1.13 -7.55 19.10
N MET A 633 -1.42 -8.28 20.18
CA MET A 633 -0.79 -8.05 21.48
C MET A 633 0.71 -8.32 21.50
N ALA A 634 1.20 -9.23 20.63
CA ALA A 634 2.62 -9.51 20.50
C ALA A 634 3.36 -8.49 19.61
N ALA A 635 2.70 -7.93 18.59
CA ALA A 635 3.35 -7.14 17.55
C ALA A 635 3.23 -5.61 17.71
N THR A 636 2.26 -5.11 18.47
CA THR A 636 1.94 -3.68 18.51
C THR A 636 2.83 -2.84 19.42
N ALA A 637 3.00 -1.56 19.06
CA ALA A 637 3.83 -0.57 19.76
C ALA A 637 3.05 0.32 20.76
N CYS A 638 1.77 0.02 20.99
CA CYS A 638 0.86 0.76 21.86
C CYS A 638 0.13 -0.19 22.80
N SER A 639 -0.54 0.34 23.80
CA SER A 639 -1.33 -0.48 24.71
C SER A 639 -2.54 -1.08 24.00
N VAL A 640 -2.88 -2.32 24.34
CA VAL A 640 -3.99 -3.06 23.75
C VAL A 640 -4.97 -3.42 24.85
N GLY A 641 -6.25 -3.11 24.65
CA GLY A 641 -7.35 -3.46 25.54
C GLY A 641 -8.27 -4.49 24.88
N ILE A 642 -8.56 -5.60 25.55
CA ILE A 642 -9.56 -6.59 25.11
C ILE A 642 -10.82 -6.43 25.98
N LEU A 643 -11.95 -6.12 25.36
CA LEU A 643 -13.24 -6.02 26.03
C LEU A 643 -14.04 -7.31 25.85
N VAL A 644 -14.34 -7.95 26.97
CA VAL A 644 -15.36 -8.99 27.09
C VAL A 644 -16.68 -8.29 27.43
N ASP A 645 -17.52 -8.10 26.42
CA ASP A 645 -18.83 -7.47 26.60
C ASP A 645 -19.86 -8.49 27.12
N ARG A 646 -20.40 -8.20 28.31
CA ARG A 646 -21.52 -8.95 28.93
C ARG A 646 -22.75 -8.04 29.12
N GLY A 647 -22.97 -7.11 28.20
CA GLY A 647 -24.10 -6.19 28.21
C GLY A 647 -23.78 -4.84 28.85
N LEU A 648 -22.56 -4.33 28.64
CA LEU A 648 -22.16 -3.00 29.10
C LEU A 648 -23.04 -1.93 28.43
N GLY A 649 -23.75 -1.13 29.25
CA GLY A 649 -24.65 -0.08 28.77
C GLY A 649 -26.07 -0.52 28.40
N SER A 650 -26.47 -1.77 28.67
CA SER A 650 -27.86 -2.21 28.49
C SER A 650 -28.82 -1.45 29.41
N LYS A 651 -29.87 -0.85 28.83
CA LYS A 651 -30.86 0.02 29.50
C LYS A 651 -31.79 -0.71 30.49
N ASP A 652 -31.73 -2.03 30.58
CA ASP A 652 -32.55 -2.82 31.52
C ASP A 652 -32.11 -2.70 32.99
N ARG A 653 -31.03 -1.96 33.28
CA ARG A 653 -30.53 -1.74 34.66
C ARG A 653 -31.20 -0.52 35.30
N THR A 654 -32.46 -0.67 35.69
CA THR A 654 -33.32 0.36 36.32
C THR A 654 -32.95 0.76 37.76
N VAL A 655 -31.77 0.39 38.28
CA VAL A 655 -31.51 0.43 39.75
C VAL A 655 -30.39 1.40 40.17
N GLN A 656 -29.49 1.86 39.30
CA GLN A 656 -28.44 2.81 39.70
C GLN A 656 -28.20 3.93 38.68
N PRO A 657 -28.16 5.20 39.11
CA PRO A 657 -27.89 6.35 38.23
C PRO A 657 -26.41 6.51 37.85
N ARG A 658 -25.50 5.75 38.48
CA ARG A 658 -24.05 5.78 38.24
C ARG A 658 -23.54 4.37 37.93
N SER A 659 -22.70 4.26 36.91
CA SER A 659 -22.01 3.04 36.55
C SER A 659 -20.89 2.74 37.55
N SER A 660 -20.85 1.53 38.07
CA SER A 660 -19.90 1.08 39.09
C SER A 660 -18.74 0.30 38.46
N PHE A 661 -17.55 0.87 38.46
CA PHE A 661 -16.35 0.26 37.87
C PHE A 661 -15.37 -0.17 38.96
N ALA A 662 -14.57 -1.19 38.67
CA ALA A 662 -13.51 -1.63 39.55
C ALA A 662 -12.20 -1.89 38.81
N VAL A 663 -11.09 -1.41 39.38
CA VAL A 663 -9.73 -1.74 38.93
C VAL A 663 -9.12 -2.66 39.97
N ILE A 664 -8.61 -3.81 39.55
CA ILE A 664 -7.86 -4.72 40.42
C ILE A 664 -6.38 -4.53 40.12
N PHE A 665 -5.62 -4.15 41.14
CA PHE A 665 -4.19 -3.86 41.05
C PHE A 665 -3.43 -4.87 41.90
N VAL A 666 -2.72 -5.79 41.26
CA VAL A 666 -1.85 -6.77 41.93
C VAL A 666 -0.38 -6.30 41.87
N GLY A 667 0.01 -5.67 40.77
CA GLY A 667 1.33 -5.09 40.54
C GLY A 667 1.83 -5.40 39.14
N GLY A 668 2.64 -4.48 38.58
CA GLY A 668 3.21 -4.61 37.24
C GLY A 668 2.79 -3.52 36.25
N PRO A 669 3.44 -3.49 35.07
CA PRO A 669 3.20 -2.47 34.04
C PRO A 669 1.76 -2.46 33.50
N ASP A 670 1.15 -3.63 33.31
CA ASP A 670 -0.20 -3.75 32.77
C ASP A 670 -1.25 -3.21 33.76
N ASP A 671 -1.06 -3.45 35.06
CA ASP A 671 -1.93 -2.93 36.12
C ASP A 671 -1.82 -1.40 36.27
N ARG A 672 -0.62 -0.83 36.11
CA ARG A 672 -0.43 0.64 36.09
C ARG A 672 -1.18 1.27 34.91
N GLU A 673 -1.11 0.63 33.75
CA GLU A 673 -1.85 1.05 32.56
C GLU A 673 -3.37 0.94 32.75
N ALA A 674 -3.84 -0.16 33.34
CA ALA A 674 -5.23 -0.37 33.71
C ALA A 674 -5.74 0.69 34.70
N LEU A 675 -4.96 1.02 35.72
CA LEU A 675 -5.24 2.09 36.67
C LEU A 675 -5.26 3.46 35.99
N ALA A 676 -4.33 3.73 35.08
CA ALA A 676 -4.30 4.98 34.31
C ALA A 676 -5.58 5.17 33.48
N PHE A 677 -6.05 4.11 32.83
CA PHE A 677 -7.27 4.12 32.05
C PHE A 677 -8.53 4.27 32.93
N GLY A 678 -8.63 3.48 34.01
CA GLY A 678 -9.73 3.59 34.98
C GLY A 678 -9.80 4.97 35.64
N TRP A 679 -8.66 5.55 35.99
CA TRP A 679 -8.58 6.90 36.57
C TRP A 679 -9.11 7.99 35.61
N ARG A 680 -8.88 7.84 34.30
CA ARG A 680 -9.48 8.75 33.31
C ARG A 680 -11.00 8.64 33.29
N MET A 681 -11.55 7.42 33.36
CA MET A 681 -13.01 7.19 33.40
C MET A 681 -13.67 7.75 34.67
N ALA A 682 -12.98 7.69 35.81
CA ALA A 682 -13.51 8.20 37.09
C ALA A 682 -13.81 9.70 37.07
N LYS A 683 -13.20 10.48 36.15
CA LYS A 683 -13.54 11.90 35.99
C LYS A 683 -14.97 12.11 35.47
N SER A 684 -15.62 11.07 34.96
CA SER A 684 -17.03 11.12 34.55
C SER A 684 -17.92 11.28 35.78
N PRO A 685 -18.87 12.24 35.80
CA PRO A 685 -19.79 12.40 36.93
C PRO A 685 -20.70 11.19 37.16
N ASN A 686 -20.79 10.31 36.16
CA ASN A 686 -21.64 9.13 36.12
C ASN A 686 -20.89 7.82 36.46
N VAL A 687 -19.60 7.88 36.79
CA VAL A 687 -18.78 6.70 37.10
C VAL A 687 -18.38 6.73 38.58
N ASN A 688 -18.52 5.60 39.27
CA ASN A 688 -17.93 5.36 40.58
C ASN A 688 -16.84 4.31 40.45
N LEU A 689 -15.59 4.69 40.69
CA LEU A 689 -14.43 3.82 40.55
C LEU A 689 -14.02 3.25 41.91
N THR A 690 -13.87 1.93 42.00
CA THR A 690 -13.22 1.30 43.16
C THR A 690 -11.92 0.65 42.77
N VAL A 691 -10.82 1.05 43.39
CA VAL A 691 -9.49 0.48 43.16
C VAL A 691 -9.18 -0.48 44.30
N LEU A 692 -9.03 -1.77 43.98
CA LEU A 692 -8.60 -2.80 44.92
C LEU A 692 -7.13 -3.12 44.68
N ARG A 693 -6.26 -2.71 45.60
CA ARG A 693 -4.86 -3.11 45.62
C ARG A 693 -4.70 -4.38 46.44
N LEU A 694 -4.24 -5.45 45.81
CA LEU A 694 -3.90 -6.72 46.45
C LEU A 694 -2.40 -6.76 46.69
N LEU A 695 -2.01 -6.86 47.96
CA LEU A 695 -0.61 -7.02 48.34
C LEU A 695 -0.32 -8.47 48.70
N PRO A 696 0.75 -9.07 48.16
CA PRO A 696 1.26 -10.32 48.68
C PRO A 696 1.70 -10.10 50.12
N THR A 697 1.33 -11.03 51.01
CA THR A 697 1.87 -11.02 52.37
C THR A 697 3.29 -11.55 52.26
N ASP A 698 4.28 -10.66 52.32
CA ASP A 698 5.70 -11.06 52.27
C ASP A 698 5.96 -12.12 53.35
N ASP A 699 6.60 -13.23 52.96
CA ASP A 699 7.21 -14.18 53.89
C ASP A 699 8.12 -13.38 54.84
N ILE A 700 7.87 -13.57 56.13
CA ILE A 700 8.56 -12.99 57.28
C ILE A 700 10.01 -12.61 56.98
N ASP A 701 10.35 -11.36 57.31
CA ASP A 701 11.66 -10.88 57.74
C ASP A 701 12.67 -12.03 57.99
N ARG A 702 13.44 -12.39 56.96
CA ARG A 702 14.81 -12.89 57.16
C ARG A 702 15.82 -11.74 57.03
N ASP A 703 15.44 -10.56 57.51
CA ASP A 703 16.38 -9.54 57.97
C ASP A 703 16.64 -9.77 59.46
N GLY A 704 17.22 -10.94 59.76
CA GLY A 704 17.69 -11.34 61.08
C GLY A 704 19.11 -11.89 60.94
N ASP A 705 20.07 -11.08 61.37
CA ASP A 705 21.49 -11.40 61.59
C ASP A 705 21.74 -12.89 61.91
N GLY A 706 22.52 -13.58 61.07
CA GLY A 706 22.72 -15.02 61.21
C GLY A 706 23.55 -15.67 60.11
N ASN A 707 24.87 -15.62 60.29
CA ASN A 707 25.86 -16.46 59.63
C ASN A 707 25.41 -17.94 59.51
N GLY A 708 25.11 -18.41 58.30
CA GLY A 708 24.68 -19.79 58.05
C GLY A 708 25.03 -20.24 56.63
N LYS A 709 26.09 -21.04 56.52
CA LYS A 709 26.50 -21.73 55.29
C LYS A 709 25.44 -22.73 54.85
N GLU A 710 24.97 -22.63 53.61
CA GLU A 710 24.51 -23.80 52.86
C GLU A 710 25.26 -23.86 51.53
N GLU A 711 26.24 -24.75 51.51
CA GLU A 711 26.92 -25.25 50.31
C GLU A 711 25.98 -26.24 49.62
N GLY A 712 25.56 -25.93 48.39
CA GLY A 712 24.78 -26.79 47.53
C GLY A 712 24.97 -26.37 46.08
N SER A 713 25.73 -27.17 45.36
CA SER A 713 26.23 -26.99 43.99
C SER A 713 25.14 -26.90 42.91
N VAL A 714 25.00 -25.74 42.26
CA VAL A 714 24.60 -25.58 40.84
C VAL A 714 25.32 -24.34 40.28
N GLU A 715 26.40 -24.54 39.53
CA GLU A 715 27.10 -23.49 38.77
C GLU A 715 26.36 -23.25 37.44
N GLY A 716 25.70 -22.09 37.31
CA GLY A 716 25.07 -21.65 36.06
C GLY A 716 23.90 -20.66 36.22
N GLY A 717 23.30 -20.52 37.41
CA GLY A 717 22.05 -19.76 37.60
C GLY A 717 22.10 -18.49 38.45
N LYS A 718 23.24 -18.12 39.05
CA LYS A 718 23.27 -17.06 40.09
C LYS A 718 23.10 -15.63 39.55
N GLU A 719 23.63 -15.31 38.37
CA GLU A 719 23.48 -13.96 37.78
C GLU A 719 22.06 -13.67 37.28
N GLY A 720 21.37 -14.66 36.71
CA GLY A 720 20.00 -14.48 36.21
C GLY A 720 18.98 -14.20 37.32
N VAL A 721 19.10 -14.94 38.43
CA VAL A 721 18.20 -14.79 39.59
C VAL A 721 18.39 -13.42 40.28
N GLU A 722 19.63 -12.94 40.39
CA GLU A 722 19.90 -11.63 41.01
C GLU A 722 19.39 -10.46 40.14
N ILE A 723 19.49 -10.58 38.80
CA ILE A 723 18.92 -9.61 37.85
C ILE A 723 17.39 -9.57 37.93
N GLU A 724 16.74 -10.74 38.02
CA GLU A 724 15.29 -10.85 38.12
C GLU A 724 14.75 -10.26 39.43
N ILE A 725 15.41 -10.55 40.56
CA ILE A 725 15.06 -9.97 41.88
C ILE A 725 15.21 -8.44 41.87
N ARG A 726 16.27 -7.92 41.23
CA ARG A 726 16.49 -6.48 41.11
C ARG A 726 15.43 -5.82 40.23
N SER A 727 15.00 -6.48 39.15
CA SER A 727 13.91 -6.01 38.28
C SER A 727 12.59 -5.93 39.04
N ARG A 728 12.20 -7.00 39.77
CA ARG A 728 10.96 -7.02 40.57
C ARG A 728 10.95 -5.95 41.66
N ARG A 729 12.05 -5.73 42.37
CA ARG A 729 12.16 -4.64 43.37
C ARG A 729 12.01 -3.26 42.73
N HIS A 730 12.52 -3.07 41.51
CA HIS A 730 12.38 -1.81 40.78
C HIS A 730 10.94 -1.58 40.32
N GLU A 731 10.26 -2.62 39.82
CA GLU A 731 8.85 -2.55 39.43
C GLU A 731 7.93 -2.27 40.63
N LYS A 732 8.16 -2.94 41.78
CA LYS A 732 7.41 -2.66 43.02
C LYS A 732 7.52 -1.19 43.45
N LYS A 733 8.70 -0.58 43.31
CA LYS A 733 8.90 0.86 43.60
C LYS A 733 8.11 1.76 42.65
N LEU A 734 8.09 1.45 41.35
CA LEU A 734 7.30 2.20 40.37
C LEU A 734 5.79 2.05 40.64
N ASP A 735 5.35 0.85 41.02
CA ASP A 735 3.96 0.59 41.42
C ASP A 735 3.57 1.42 42.64
N ASP A 736 4.40 1.43 43.68
CA ASP A 736 4.18 2.23 44.89
C ASP A 736 4.15 3.73 44.59
N GLU A 737 5.08 4.23 43.79
CA GLU A 737 5.14 5.65 43.40
C GLU A 737 3.87 6.06 42.64
N TYR A 738 3.44 5.27 41.66
CA TYR A 738 2.26 5.57 40.86
C TYR A 738 0.95 5.48 41.66
N VAL A 739 0.81 4.45 42.50
CA VAL A 739 -0.36 4.31 43.39
C VAL A 739 -0.40 5.44 44.42
N ASN A 740 0.74 5.86 44.96
CA ASN A 740 0.79 6.99 45.90
C ASN A 740 0.41 8.31 45.23
N GLU A 741 0.85 8.55 43.99
CA GLU A 741 0.41 9.70 43.21
C GLU A 741 -1.11 9.68 42.98
N PHE A 742 -1.66 8.52 42.60
CA PHE A 742 -3.10 8.32 42.46
C PHE A 742 -3.85 8.67 43.75
N ARG A 743 -3.42 8.11 44.89
CA ARG A 743 -4.06 8.35 46.20
C ARG A 743 -3.98 9.81 46.60
N PHE A 744 -2.83 10.45 46.39
CA PHE A 744 -2.65 11.86 46.72
C PHE A 744 -3.59 12.76 45.92
N ARG A 745 -3.71 12.53 44.60
CA ARG A 745 -4.55 13.33 43.72
C ARG A 745 -6.05 13.06 43.87
N THR A 746 -6.44 11.88 44.37
CA THR A 746 -7.85 11.46 44.49
C THR A 746 -8.40 11.51 45.92
N MET A 747 -7.60 11.97 46.89
CA MET A 747 -7.95 11.97 48.32
C MET A 747 -9.27 12.70 48.67
N HIS A 748 -9.71 13.64 47.82
CA HIS A 748 -10.92 14.43 48.04
C HIS A 748 -12.05 14.12 47.05
N ASP A 749 -11.90 13.09 46.23
CA ASP A 749 -12.91 12.71 45.23
C ASP A 749 -13.84 11.62 45.78
N GLU A 750 -15.10 11.98 46.04
CA GLU A 750 -16.12 11.04 46.55
C GLU A 750 -16.51 9.96 45.54
N SER A 751 -16.17 10.13 44.25
CA SER A 751 -16.44 9.14 43.20
C SER A 751 -15.42 8.02 43.13
N ILE A 752 -14.34 8.08 43.94
CA ILE A 752 -13.24 7.13 43.92
C ILE A 752 -13.07 6.51 45.30
N ASN A 753 -13.15 5.18 45.38
CA ASN A 753 -12.89 4.42 46.60
C ASN A 753 -11.63 3.55 46.44
N TYR A 754 -10.63 3.77 47.28
CA TYR A 754 -9.40 2.98 47.27
C TYR A 754 -9.40 2.00 48.45
N ILE A 755 -9.19 0.72 48.17
CA ILE A 755 -9.16 -0.36 49.16
C ILE A 755 -7.88 -1.16 49.00
N GLU A 756 -7.19 -1.39 50.11
CA GLU A 756 -5.98 -2.22 50.16
C GLU A 756 -6.25 -3.48 50.97
N LYS A 757 -5.90 -4.65 50.43
CA LYS A 757 -6.07 -5.96 51.09
C LYS A 757 -4.83 -6.81 50.90
N GLN A 758 -4.52 -7.59 51.92
CA GLN A 758 -3.48 -8.61 51.87
C GLN A 758 -4.12 -9.96 51.52
N ALA A 759 -3.44 -10.74 50.69
CA ALA A 759 -3.80 -12.12 50.42
C ALA A 759 -2.53 -12.99 50.39
N LYS A 760 -2.67 -14.28 50.71
CA LYS A 760 -1.58 -15.26 50.73
C LYS A 760 -1.74 -16.34 49.67
N THR A 761 -2.98 -16.78 49.45
CA THR A 761 -3.30 -17.86 48.52
C THR A 761 -4.21 -17.36 47.41
N GLU A 762 -4.19 -18.04 46.28
CA GLU A 762 -5.02 -17.79 45.10
C GLU A 762 -6.53 -17.81 45.38
N VAL A 763 -6.96 -18.78 46.19
CA VAL A 763 -8.34 -18.84 46.68
C VAL A 763 -8.68 -17.64 47.56
N GLU A 764 -7.71 -17.14 48.33
CA GLU A 764 -7.88 -15.94 49.15
C GLU A 764 -8.00 -14.68 48.28
N VAL A 765 -7.29 -14.60 47.15
CA VAL A 765 -7.42 -13.52 46.17
C VAL A 765 -8.85 -13.47 45.62
N ILE A 766 -9.36 -14.58 45.09
CA ILE A 766 -10.71 -14.64 44.50
C ILE A 766 -11.78 -14.35 45.57
N THR A 767 -11.67 -14.95 46.75
CA THR A 767 -12.64 -14.71 47.84
C THR A 767 -12.58 -13.29 48.37
N THR A 768 -11.40 -12.65 48.38
CA THR A 768 -11.24 -11.23 48.75
C THR A 768 -11.90 -10.33 47.72
N ILE A 769 -11.73 -10.61 46.42
CA ILE A 769 -12.41 -9.87 45.34
C ILE A 769 -13.92 -10.02 45.50
N ALA A 770 -14.43 -11.25 45.62
CA ALA A 770 -15.85 -11.54 45.74
C ALA A 770 -16.52 -10.86 46.96
N ARG A 771 -15.81 -10.77 48.09
CA ARG A 771 -16.31 -10.12 49.31
C ARG A 771 -16.22 -8.59 49.28
N THR A 772 -15.16 -8.06 48.68
CA THR A 772 -14.85 -6.62 48.75
C THR A 772 -15.54 -5.85 47.64
N ILE A 773 -15.63 -6.44 46.45
CA ILE A 773 -16.18 -5.81 45.25
C ILE A 773 -17.11 -6.79 44.53
N PRO A 774 -18.30 -7.09 45.08
CA PRO A 774 -19.29 -7.89 44.37
C PRO A 774 -19.95 -7.09 43.24
N SER A 775 -20.25 -7.78 42.13
CA SER A 775 -21.22 -7.35 41.10
C SER A 775 -21.07 -5.92 40.57
N ARG A 776 -19.96 -5.63 39.88
CA ARG A 776 -19.72 -4.35 39.17
C ARG A 776 -20.17 -4.38 37.73
N ASP A 777 -20.33 -3.21 37.12
CA ASP A 777 -20.67 -3.11 35.70
C ASP A 777 -19.47 -3.47 34.82
N LEU A 778 -18.26 -3.06 35.24
CA LEU A 778 -17.00 -3.29 34.52
C LEU A 778 -15.85 -3.56 35.50
N TYR A 779 -15.08 -4.62 35.27
CA TYR A 779 -13.77 -4.83 35.87
C TYR A 779 -12.66 -4.49 34.87
N ILE A 780 -11.66 -3.73 35.29
CA ILE A 780 -10.49 -3.34 34.49
C ILE A 780 -9.25 -3.98 35.13
N LEU A 781 -8.51 -4.76 34.35
CA LEU A 781 -7.40 -5.60 34.82
C LEU A 781 -6.20 -5.48 33.89
N GLY A 782 -4.97 -5.60 34.42
CA GLY A 782 -3.80 -5.85 33.60
C GLY A 782 -3.73 -7.33 33.16
N GLN A 783 -3.14 -7.60 31.99
CA GLN A 783 -2.95 -8.98 31.49
C GLN A 783 -1.89 -9.75 32.32
N ASN A 784 -0.78 -9.09 32.69
CA ASN A 784 0.31 -9.57 33.56
C ASN A 784 0.97 -10.90 33.11
N GLU A 785 1.16 -11.09 31.80
CA GLU A 785 1.70 -12.34 31.20
C GLU A 785 3.17 -12.62 31.60
N ASN A 786 4.00 -11.57 31.72
CA ASN A 786 5.46 -11.70 31.95
C ASN A 786 5.89 -11.51 33.41
N ALA A 787 4.95 -11.16 34.29
CA ALA A 787 5.23 -10.78 35.67
C ALA A 787 4.10 -11.29 36.58
N THR A 788 3.76 -12.59 36.48
CA THR A 788 2.80 -13.19 37.41
C THR A 788 3.37 -13.06 38.84
N PRO A 789 2.72 -12.31 39.73
CA PRO A 789 3.18 -12.20 41.11
C PRO A 789 3.11 -13.59 41.74
N SER A 790 4.01 -13.89 42.68
CA SER A 790 4.12 -15.22 43.33
C SER A 790 2.79 -15.72 43.91
N ILE A 791 1.88 -14.79 44.26
CA ILE A 791 0.54 -15.08 44.76
C ILE A 791 -0.41 -15.71 43.72
N MET A 792 -0.02 -15.77 42.44
CA MET A 792 -0.86 -16.24 41.31
C MET A 792 -0.23 -17.40 40.52
N SER A 793 0.85 -18.01 41.02
CA SER A 793 1.63 -19.00 40.26
C SER A 793 0.90 -20.33 40.00
N GLY A 794 0.13 -20.85 40.94
CA GLY A 794 -0.75 -22.01 40.80
C GLY A 794 -2.03 -21.77 39.96
N LEU A 795 -2.51 -20.54 39.83
CA LEU A 795 -3.63 -20.19 38.92
C LEU A 795 -3.19 -20.23 37.45
N SER A 796 -1.89 -20.18 37.17
CA SER A 796 -1.36 -20.20 35.80
C SER A 796 -1.51 -21.55 35.10
N GLU A 797 -1.65 -22.65 35.85
CA GLU A 797 -1.83 -24.01 35.27
C GLU A 797 -3.22 -24.22 34.63
N TRP A 798 -4.18 -23.34 34.91
CA TRP A 798 -5.60 -23.50 34.55
C TRP A 798 -6.11 -22.45 33.54
N VAL A 799 -5.20 -21.73 32.87
CA VAL A 799 -5.57 -20.69 31.90
C VAL A 799 -5.96 -21.31 30.55
N GLU A 800 -7.22 -21.11 30.14
CA GLU A 800 -7.72 -21.52 28.83
C GLU A 800 -7.49 -20.44 27.75
N HIS A 801 -7.48 -19.16 28.17
CA HIS A 801 -7.41 -17.99 27.31
C HIS A 801 -6.21 -17.09 27.67
N ASP A 802 -5.08 -17.33 27.03
CA ASP A 802 -3.86 -16.51 27.21
C ASP A 802 -4.11 -15.01 26.99
N GLU A 803 -5.07 -14.67 26.12
CA GLU A 803 -5.40 -13.28 25.81
C GLU A 803 -6.03 -12.48 26.96
N LEU A 804 -6.58 -13.15 27.98
CA LEU A 804 -7.17 -12.48 29.14
C LEU A 804 -6.22 -12.44 30.35
N GLY A 805 -5.14 -13.23 30.34
CA GLY A 805 -4.28 -13.44 31.49
C GLY A 805 -4.97 -14.23 32.61
N VAL A 806 -4.19 -14.56 33.64
CA VAL A 806 -4.60 -15.46 34.74
C VAL A 806 -5.85 -14.94 35.47
N LEU A 807 -5.84 -13.67 35.86
CA LEU A 807 -6.93 -13.06 36.62
C LEU A 807 -8.19 -12.86 35.76
N GLY A 808 -8.00 -12.47 34.50
CA GLY A 808 -9.08 -12.25 33.55
C GLY A 808 -9.85 -13.54 33.28
N ASP A 809 -9.14 -14.65 33.06
CA ASP A 809 -9.75 -15.96 32.80
C ASP A 809 -10.47 -16.52 34.05
N THR A 810 -9.87 -16.32 35.22
CA THR A 810 -10.49 -16.69 36.51
C THR A 810 -11.79 -15.92 36.77
N LEU A 811 -11.82 -14.63 36.46
CA LEU A 811 -13.04 -13.81 36.60
C LEU A 811 -14.08 -14.12 35.52
N LEU A 812 -13.64 -14.56 34.34
CA LEU A 812 -14.53 -15.02 33.29
C LEU A 812 -15.37 -16.22 33.75
N THR A 813 -14.77 -17.15 34.51
CA THR A 813 -15.42 -18.38 35.01
C THR A 813 -16.11 -18.22 36.38
N SER A 814 -15.92 -17.09 37.05
CA SER A 814 -16.46 -16.83 38.39
C SER A 814 -17.96 -16.46 38.40
N GLU A 815 -18.74 -17.09 39.27
CA GLU A 815 -20.19 -16.84 39.41
C GLU A 815 -20.53 -15.39 39.80
N PHE A 816 -19.72 -14.77 40.68
CA PHE A 816 -19.98 -13.39 41.16
C PHE A 816 -19.74 -12.31 40.08
N ALA A 817 -19.07 -12.66 38.98
CA ALA A 817 -18.77 -11.78 37.87
C ALA A 817 -19.52 -12.17 36.58
N GLU A 818 -20.50 -13.08 36.67
CA GLU A 818 -21.22 -13.63 35.51
C GLU A 818 -21.88 -12.54 34.64
N ARG A 819 -22.33 -11.43 35.25
CA ARG A 819 -22.99 -10.30 34.56
C ARG A 819 -22.13 -9.05 34.40
N SER A 820 -20.86 -9.14 34.74
CA SER A 820 -19.92 -8.02 34.68
C SER A 820 -19.11 -8.10 33.39
N SER A 821 -18.94 -6.96 32.72
CA SER A 821 -18.02 -6.89 31.58
C SER A 821 -16.57 -6.83 32.08
N LEU A 822 -15.62 -7.32 31.29
CA LEU A 822 -14.19 -7.34 31.64
C LEU A 822 -13.40 -6.57 30.59
N LEU A 823 -12.52 -5.66 31.01
CA LEU A 823 -11.56 -4.99 30.15
C LEU A 823 -10.15 -5.36 30.59
N ILE A 824 -9.45 -6.13 29.76
CA ILE A 824 -8.07 -6.54 29.99
C ILE A 824 -7.16 -5.60 29.22
N ILE A 825 -6.20 -4.98 29.89
CA ILE A 825 -5.25 -4.04 29.28
C ILE A 825 -3.85 -4.63 29.34
N LYS A 826 -3.16 -4.62 28.21
CA LYS A 826 -1.74 -4.93 28.09
C LYS A 826 -0.98 -3.66 27.74
N GLN A 827 0.03 -3.32 28.53
CA GLN A 827 0.94 -2.23 28.23
C GLN A 827 1.98 -2.70 27.19
N HIS A 828 2.37 -1.82 26.27
CA HIS A 828 3.49 -2.12 25.37
C HIS A 828 4.81 -2.26 26.17
N TYR A 829 5.38 -3.47 26.18
CA TYR A 829 6.62 -3.78 26.90
C TYR A 829 7.85 -3.71 25.99
N VAL A 830 8.83 -2.87 26.32
CA VAL A 830 10.17 -2.88 25.71
C VAL A 830 11.19 -3.40 26.72
N PRO A 831 11.91 -4.51 26.45
CA PRO A 831 12.95 -4.98 27.35
C PRO A 831 14.05 -3.92 27.50
N ARG A 832 14.23 -3.42 28.73
CA ARG A 832 15.16 -2.32 29.09
C ARG A 832 16.65 -2.62 28.86
N ALA A 833 17.03 -3.85 28.50
CA ALA A 833 18.41 -4.22 28.18
C ALA A 833 19.01 -3.38 27.02
N ARG A 834 18.17 -2.80 26.14
CA ARG A 834 18.60 -1.86 25.09
C ARG A 834 18.76 -0.40 25.51
N MET A 835 18.24 0.02 26.67
CA MET A 835 18.34 1.42 27.14
C MET A 835 19.74 1.80 27.63
N ARG A 836 20.58 0.83 28.05
CA ARG A 836 21.94 1.14 28.52
C ARG A 836 22.91 1.52 27.40
N ILE A 837 22.60 1.26 26.13
CA ILE A 837 23.50 1.59 25.01
C ILE A 837 23.28 3.02 24.52
N SER A 838 22.12 3.68 24.78
CA SER A 838 21.89 5.07 24.31
C SER A 838 22.09 6.16 25.37
N ASN A 839 21.96 5.84 26.66
CA ASN A 839 22.18 6.86 27.70
C ASN A 839 23.65 7.30 27.83
N ASP A 840 24.61 6.53 27.30
CA ASP A 840 26.02 6.94 27.22
C ASP A 840 26.31 7.88 26.04
N ASP A 841 25.45 7.92 25.01
CA ASP A 841 25.60 8.84 23.88
C ASP A 841 24.83 10.16 24.06
N ASP A 842 23.69 10.15 24.76
CA ASP A 842 22.90 11.38 25.02
C ASP A 842 23.50 12.29 26.12
N ASN A 843 24.38 11.76 26.96
CA ASN A 843 25.13 12.58 27.94
C ASN A 843 26.30 13.37 27.33
N LYS A 844 26.54 13.29 26.02
CA LYS A 844 27.61 14.06 25.33
C LYS A 844 27.15 15.30 24.57
N VAL A 845 25.85 15.63 24.52
CA VAL A 845 25.35 16.75 23.67
C VAL A 845 24.81 17.95 24.45
N ILE A 846 24.81 17.94 25.79
CA ILE A 846 24.42 19.13 26.59
C ILE A 846 25.66 19.83 27.15
N ASN A 847 26.49 20.40 26.27
CA ASN A 847 27.39 21.50 26.63
C ASN A 847 26.88 22.78 25.96
N ARG A 848 26.03 23.52 26.68
CA ARG A 848 25.72 24.92 26.34
C ARG A 848 26.95 25.79 26.66
N PRO A 849 27.39 26.70 25.77
CA PRO A 849 28.39 27.69 26.15
C PRO A 849 27.77 28.76 27.07
N PRO A 850 28.54 29.34 28.00
CA PRO A 850 28.08 30.39 28.91
C PRO A 850 28.01 31.75 28.18
N GLY A 851 27.22 32.66 28.75
CA GLY A 851 26.63 33.80 28.06
C GLY A 851 27.57 34.95 27.66
N LEU A 852 27.01 35.85 26.86
CA LEU A 852 27.40 37.26 26.83
C LEU A 852 26.13 38.12 26.70
N TRP A 853 25.90 38.91 27.74
CA TRP A 853 24.95 40.02 27.76
C TRP A 853 25.57 41.21 27.01
N GLN A 854 24.78 41.96 26.23
CA GLN A 854 24.42 43.35 26.49
C GLN A 854 23.84 44.04 25.24
N GLN A 855 22.76 44.77 25.52
CA GLN A 855 21.99 45.73 24.72
C GLN A 855 22.79 47.05 24.50
N PRO A 856 22.29 48.07 23.75
CA PRO A 856 20.89 48.46 23.52
C PRO A 856 20.31 48.13 22.15
#